data_AF-A0A0U9HKU5-F1
#
_entry.id   AF-A0A0U9HKU5-F1
#
_cell.length_a   1.000
_cell.length_b   1.000
_cell.length_c   1.000
_cell.angle_alpha   90.00
_cell.angle_beta   90.00
_cell.angle_gamma   90.00
#
_symmetry.space_group_name_H-M   'P 1'
#
loop_
_entity.id
_entity.type
_entity.pdbx_description
1 polymer ?
#
loop_
_entity_poly.entity_id
_entity_poly.type
_entity_poly.pdbx_seq_one_letter_code
_entity_poly.pdbx_strand_id
1 'polypeptide(L)'
;MEPAGVDLFERLPDELVRNVLDRVLWSPLDFDSVRKKRHLGVVCRRFKRLLPSLEGVDLEINNPIDEQGFRQALSRREDAVALRKLALHIHSPTSLRAILQALLPAPLNSLEEVHLYLDDADPADQVDWHSVLSILQRCQRLTVLHIRLWEAAQPEDPPVDFYFAKPLESFPVLQSLTLFGFTVPPDYLKTFSEVFPALENLELHYYDEPFAYKDLHLSSLKKAYWWGTMQEGLDVLSPETVTVPRSLRMLLGYLRSADAETSSTRLEWILCTLGRMTEIDGAARKAIVLVPHGLRTLVELTTCGGSSIPIIRRRMTALRLLSNLAGLPANRRAIADVPGCLAQLRVSSDHWAEGPVALLLLEKLTLELEVASVVGRTPGMLGYLLSAFDTMDGLDHLEFILLHLTDVAQVRQALARSRVNLKKLAAFLNTRKRVNQQILAAALQLFQRLVETEPRAMVALPRFLEGLVGQVRSALSRGAAGETLSVLAALVADAEACKALGGIDGSLPVLVSVLSSGESWDQLMAVTVLLQLVKLGGEAEAIARLPGCITGLVGLLDFPAYCRDGGKASAAAEILLYFAEKITDAAALSSIRVTMAREPALVSRLVAALDGVGPLDENLPTVTLNRASVNRRLVSVLTCLAEAPENRKVIAAVPGCLEKLMRLVEGMQRMGTFLLSRLMEDPEVVRTFVHLPGIKDRWAKVLNEITASEAQVGASSFGTRDP
;
A
#
# COMPACT_ATOMS: atom_id res chain seq x y z
N MET A 1 -19.08 -14.81 58.51
CA MET A 1 -18.51 -15.43 57.30
C MET A 1 -19.59 -16.32 56.71
N GLU A 2 -20.20 -15.93 55.59
CA GLU A 2 -21.13 -16.81 54.87
C GLU A 2 -20.34 -18.02 54.32
N PRO A 3 -20.91 -19.23 54.30
CA PRO A 3 -20.22 -20.42 53.82
C PRO A 3 -19.83 -20.24 52.34
N ALA A 4 -18.53 -20.39 52.06
CA ALA A 4 -17.89 -20.19 50.76
C ALA A 4 -18.22 -21.26 49.69
N GLY A 5 -19.47 -21.75 49.64
CA GLY A 5 -19.86 -22.85 48.75
C GLY A 5 -21.25 -22.75 48.14
N VAL A 6 -21.98 -21.64 48.34
CA VAL A 6 -23.28 -21.46 47.70
C VAL A 6 -23.05 -20.93 46.28
N ASP A 7 -23.29 -21.79 45.28
CA ASP A 7 -23.29 -21.42 43.87
C ASP A 7 -24.18 -20.18 43.67
N LEU A 8 -23.61 -19.11 43.13
CA LEU A 8 -24.31 -17.84 42.91
C LEU A 8 -25.55 -18.00 42.02
N PHE A 9 -25.58 -19.03 41.16
CA PHE A 9 -26.74 -19.35 40.32
C PHE A 9 -27.92 -19.96 41.11
N GLU A 10 -27.67 -20.56 42.27
CA GLU A 10 -28.73 -21.08 43.15
C GLU A 10 -29.50 -19.95 43.87
N ARG A 11 -28.95 -18.71 43.88
CA ARG A 11 -29.61 -17.54 44.49
C ARG A 11 -30.52 -16.75 43.53
N LEU A 12 -30.39 -16.92 42.21
CA LEU A 12 -31.21 -16.19 41.24
C LEU A 12 -32.66 -16.71 41.22
N PRO A 13 -33.68 -15.94 40.79
CA PRO A 13 -35.02 -16.50 40.56
C PRO A 13 -35.05 -17.44 39.34
N ASP A 14 -35.90 -18.48 39.36
CA ASP A 14 -36.01 -19.46 38.25
C ASP A 14 -36.34 -18.80 36.91
N GLU A 15 -37.12 -17.72 36.94
CA GLU A 15 -37.49 -16.94 35.77
C GLU A 15 -36.29 -16.20 35.16
N LEU A 16 -35.46 -15.58 36.00
CA LEU A 16 -34.25 -14.92 35.54
C LEU A 16 -33.25 -15.94 34.98
N VAL A 17 -33.10 -17.09 35.66
CA VAL A 17 -32.27 -18.18 35.16
C VAL A 17 -32.79 -18.67 33.81
N ARG A 18 -34.10 -18.92 33.67
CA ARG A 18 -34.71 -19.29 32.39
C ARG A 18 -34.46 -18.25 31.31
N ASN A 19 -34.65 -16.97 31.60
CA ASN A 19 -34.39 -15.88 30.64
C ASN A 19 -32.91 -15.81 30.21
N VAL A 20 -31.98 -16.00 31.16
CA VAL A 20 -30.54 -16.05 30.85
C VAL A 20 -30.23 -17.29 30.02
N LEU A 21 -30.75 -18.45 30.41
CA LEU A 21 -30.58 -19.71 29.68
C LEU A 21 -31.16 -19.60 28.26
N ASP A 22 -32.38 -19.11 28.08
CA ASP A 22 -32.97 -18.93 26.75
C ASP A 22 -32.16 -17.95 25.91
N ARG A 23 -31.66 -16.84 26.48
CA ARG A 23 -30.85 -15.87 25.72
C ARG A 23 -29.45 -16.37 25.39
N VAL A 24 -28.78 -17.04 26.33
CA VAL A 24 -27.38 -17.49 26.18
C VAL A 24 -27.32 -18.80 25.40
N LEU A 25 -28.30 -19.67 25.60
CA LEU A 25 -28.31 -21.02 25.07
C LEU A 25 -29.11 -21.11 23.77
N TRP A 26 -30.10 -20.26 23.51
CA TRP A 26 -30.71 -20.15 22.19
C TRP A 26 -29.84 -19.30 21.25
N SER A 27 -28.72 -19.87 20.85
CA SER A 27 -27.90 -19.37 19.76
C SER A 27 -27.70 -20.51 18.78
N PRO A 28 -28.72 -20.85 17.96
CA PRO A 28 -28.65 -21.97 17.03
C PRO A 28 -27.54 -21.81 15.97
N LEU A 29 -26.95 -20.61 15.88
CA LEU A 29 -25.81 -20.30 15.01
C LEU A 29 -24.44 -20.41 15.74
N ASP A 30 -24.44 -20.63 17.06
CA ASP A 30 -23.24 -20.93 17.86
C ASP A 30 -23.22 -22.42 18.19
N PHE A 31 -22.41 -23.19 17.45
CA PHE A 31 -22.38 -24.66 17.58
C PHE A 31 -21.79 -25.12 18.92
N ASP A 32 -21.09 -24.24 19.63
CA ASP A 32 -20.69 -24.50 21.02
C ASP A 32 -21.88 -24.48 22.00
N SER A 33 -23.03 -23.95 21.60
CA SER A 33 -24.17 -23.81 22.50
C SER A 33 -24.67 -25.16 23.03
N VAL A 34 -24.66 -26.22 22.22
CA VAL A 34 -25.01 -27.60 22.66
C VAL A 34 -24.02 -28.11 23.72
N ARG A 35 -22.72 -27.91 23.49
CA ARG A 35 -21.68 -28.30 24.46
C ARG A 35 -21.77 -27.49 25.75
N LYS A 36 -21.97 -26.17 25.64
CA LYS A 36 -22.20 -25.26 26.77
C LYS A 36 -23.45 -25.65 27.55
N LYS A 37 -24.57 -25.99 26.88
CA LYS A 37 -25.80 -26.52 27.49
C LYS A 37 -25.53 -27.78 28.30
N ARG A 38 -24.87 -28.77 27.69
CA ARG A 38 -24.50 -30.03 28.37
C ARG A 38 -23.61 -29.75 29.57
N HIS A 39 -22.59 -28.91 29.41
CA HIS A 39 -21.67 -28.54 30.49
C HIS A 39 -22.39 -27.83 31.65
N LEU A 40 -23.23 -26.83 31.37
CA LEU A 40 -24.02 -26.13 32.39
C LEU A 40 -24.97 -27.07 33.13
N GLY A 41 -25.59 -28.04 32.42
CA GLY A 41 -26.42 -29.07 33.03
C GLY A 41 -25.65 -30.05 33.93
N VAL A 42 -24.36 -30.24 33.70
CA VAL A 42 -23.47 -31.05 34.56
C VAL A 42 -23.03 -30.25 35.78
N VAL A 43 -22.70 -28.97 35.60
CA VAL A 43 -22.14 -28.10 36.66
C VAL A 43 -23.20 -27.66 37.67
N CYS A 44 -24.46 -27.44 37.25
CA CYS A 44 -25.52 -26.93 38.13
C CYS A 44 -26.80 -27.79 38.07
N ARG A 45 -27.20 -28.34 39.22
CA ARG A 45 -28.43 -29.15 39.33
C ARG A 45 -29.68 -28.34 38.98
N ARG A 46 -29.70 -27.05 39.31
CA ARG A 46 -30.82 -26.17 38.97
C ARG A 46 -30.95 -25.96 37.47
N PHE A 47 -29.86 -25.75 36.73
CA PHE A 47 -29.91 -25.68 35.27
C PHE A 47 -30.43 -26.99 34.68
N LYS A 48 -29.97 -28.14 35.18
CA LYS A 48 -30.50 -29.45 34.76
C LYS A 48 -32.02 -29.57 34.95
N ARG A 49 -32.56 -29.02 36.05
CA ARG A 49 -34.00 -29.01 36.35
C ARG A 49 -34.79 -28.06 35.46
N LEU A 50 -34.19 -26.93 35.05
CA LEU A 50 -34.84 -25.90 34.25
C LEU A 50 -34.72 -26.15 32.74
N LEU A 51 -33.75 -26.93 32.27
CA LEU A 51 -33.59 -27.30 30.85
C LEU A 51 -34.89 -27.86 30.20
N PRO A 52 -35.66 -28.75 30.85
CA PRO A 52 -36.95 -29.22 30.33
C PRO A 52 -37.98 -28.10 30.12
N SER A 53 -37.89 -27.01 30.89
CA SER A 53 -38.83 -25.89 30.85
C SER A 53 -38.49 -24.79 29.85
N LEU A 54 -37.36 -24.91 29.13
CA LEU A 54 -36.98 -23.95 28.09
C LEU A 54 -37.89 -24.10 26.87
N GLU A 55 -38.24 -22.96 26.27
CA GLU A 55 -39.08 -22.90 25.07
C GLU A 55 -38.31 -23.34 23.81
N GLY A 56 -36.97 -23.43 23.90
CA GLY A 56 -36.08 -23.85 22.82
C GLY A 56 -35.43 -25.22 23.07
N VAL A 57 -35.39 -26.06 22.04
CA VAL A 57 -34.69 -27.34 22.02
C VAL A 57 -33.67 -27.35 20.89
N ASP A 58 -32.45 -27.73 21.21
CA ASP A 58 -31.31 -27.74 20.31
C ASP A 58 -30.60 -29.08 20.47
N LEU A 59 -30.50 -29.81 19.37
CA LEU A 59 -30.22 -31.23 19.36
C LEU A 59 -29.17 -31.55 18.33
N GLU A 60 -28.29 -32.45 18.72
CA GLU A 60 -27.25 -33.00 17.87
C GLU A 60 -27.50 -34.50 17.76
N ILE A 61 -27.76 -34.96 16.54
CA ILE A 61 -28.04 -36.34 16.18
C ILE A 61 -26.90 -36.80 15.27
N ASN A 62 -25.94 -37.50 15.85
CA ASN A 62 -24.77 -37.99 15.12
C ASN A 62 -24.99 -39.39 14.56
N ASN A 63 -25.88 -40.16 15.17
CA ASN A 63 -26.11 -41.55 14.83
C ASN A 63 -27.54 -41.99 15.23
N PRO A 64 -27.98 -43.19 14.81
CA PRO A 64 -29.32 -43.71 15.15
C PRO A 64 -29.58 -43.90 16.65
N ILE A 65 -28.53 -44.08 17.47
CA ILE A 65 -28.66 -44.23 18.92
C ILE A 65 -29.04 -42.88 19.55
N ASP A 66 -28.42 -41.79 19.10
CA ASP A 66 -28.77 -40.43 19.52
C ASP A 66 -30.23 -40.13 19.18
N GLU A 67 -30.67 -40.53 17.98
CA GLU A 67 -32.06 -40.41 17.54
C GLU A 67 -33.03 -41.17 18.46
N GLN A 68 -32.73 -42.44 18.78
CA GLN A 68 -33.58 -43.24 19.66
C GLN A 68 -33.61 -42.68 21.10
N GLY A 69 -32.45 -42.33 21.65
CA GLY A 69 -32.34 -41.72 22.97
C GLY A 69 -33.12 -40.41 23.05
N PHE A 70 -33.12 -39.66 21.95
CA PHE A 70 -33.90 -38.43 21.82
C PHE A 70 -35.41 -38.68 21.77
N ARG A 71 -35.89 -39.63 20.96
CA ARG A 71 -37.31 -40.01 20.92
C ARG A 71 -37.83 -40.41 22.31
N GLN A 72 -37.01 -41.13 23.08
CA GLN A 72 -37.33 -41.49 24.47
C GLN A 72 -37.33 -40.29 25.43
N ALA A 73 -36.47 -39.29 25.21
CA ALA A 73 -36.46 -38.07 26.01
C ALA A 73 -37.69 -37.20 25.75
N LEU A 74 -38.13 -37.13 24.50
CA LEU A 74 -39.36 -36.43 24.10
C LEU A 74 -40.61 -37.07 24.67
N SER A 75 -40.73 -38.40 24.59
CA SER A 75 -41.91 -39.10 25.12
C SER A 75 -42.08 -38.93 26.63
N ARG A 76 -40.99 -38.59 27.35
CA ARG A 76 -41.01 -38.28 28.79
C ARG A 76 -41.37 -36.84 29.12
N ARG A 77 -41.45 -35.93 28.12
CA ARG A 77 -41.98 -34.57 28.30
C ARG A 77 -43.51 -34.62 28.20
N GLU A 78 -44.16 -35.24 29.19
CA GLU A 78 -45.63 -35.30 29.26
C GLU A 78 -46.26 -33.96 29.71
N ASP A 79 -45.49 -33.08 30.36
CA ASP A 79 -45.93 -31.74 30.73
C ASP A 79 -45.64 -30.72 29.62
N ALA A 80 -46.73 -30.25 29.02
CA ALA A 80 -46.85 -29.38 27.85
C ALA A 80 -46.21 -27.99 28.01
N VAL A 81 -44.88 -27.92 28.13
CA VAL A 81 -44.17 -26.69 27.78
C VAL A 81 -44.24 -26.58 26.26
N ALA A 82 -44.95 -25.55 25.80
CA ALA A 82 -45.09 -25.19 24.41
C ALA A 82 -43.70 -24.98 23.81
N LEU A 83 -43.17 -25.99 23.10
CA LEU A 83 -41.91 -25.85 22.38
C LEU A 83 -42.13 -24.80 21.28
N ARG A 84 -41.40 -23.70 21.37
CA ARG A 84 -41.47 -22.59 20.42
C ARG A 84 -40.30 -22.58 19.45
N LYS A 85 -39.15 -23.16 19.83
CA LYS A 85 -37.96 -23.13 19.00
C LYS A 85 -37.28 -24.49 18.92
N LEU A 86 -36.89 -24.90 17.72
CA LEU A 86 -36.26 -26.20 17.45
C LEU A 86 -35.03 -26.01 16.56
N ALA A 87 -33.89 -26.56 16.99
CA ALA A 87 -32.67 -26.63 16.21
C ALA A 87 -32.21 -28.10 16.17
N LEU A 88 -32.00 -28.62 14.96
CA LEU A 88 -31.58 -29.99 14.71
C LEU A 88 -30.27 -29.97 13.92
N HIS A 89 -29.22 -30.49 14.51
CA HIS A 89 -27.92 -30.75 13.90
C HIS A 89 -27.80 -32.24 13.60
N ILE A 90 -27.80 -32.60 12.33
CA ILE A 90 -27.97 -33.96 11.87
C ILE A 90 -26.81 -34.33 10.96
N HIS A 91 -25.96 -35.24 11.44
CA HIS A 91 -24.73 -35.63 10.73
C HIS A 91 -24.96 -36.78 9.74
N SER A 92 -25.78 -37.77 10.11
CA SER A 92 -26.13 -38.91 9.25
C SER A 92 -27.53 -39.41 9.60
N PRO A 93 -28.60 -38.77 9.09
CA PRO A 93 -29.96 -39.17 9.43
C PRO A 93 -30.30 -40.52 8.79
N THR A 94 -30.91 -41.42 9.55
CA THR A 94 -31.63 -42.54 8.94
C THR A 94 -32.94 -42.10 8.30
N SER A 95 -33.62 -41.07 8.85
CA SER A 95 -34.78 -40.41 8.22
C SER A 95 -35.15 -39.09 8.92
N LEU A 96 -34.82 -37.94 8.31
CA LEU A 96 -35.22 -36.61 8.82
C LEU A 96 -36.74 -36.51 8.99
N ARG A 97 -37.50 -37.07 8.04
CA ARG A 97 -38.95 -37.14 8.09
C ARG A 97 -39.44 -37.81 9.37
N ALA A 98 -38.89 -38.98 9.71
CA ALA A 98 -39.30 -39.73 10.90
C ALA A 98 -38.98 -38.96 12.20
N ILE A 99 -37.83 -38.27 12.23
CA ILE A 99 -37.43 -37.41 13.35
C ILE A 99 -38.46 -36.29 13.56
N LEU A 100 -38.80 -35.57 12.49
CA LEU A 100 -39.79 -34.48 12.54
C LEU A 100 -41.20 -34.97 12.88
N GLN A 101 -41.62 -36.11 12.35
CA GLN A 101 -42.93 -36.71 12.68
C GLN A 101 -43.05 -37.13 14.15
N ALA A 102 -41.96 -37.57 14.78
CA ALA A 102 -41.94 -37.86 16.20
C ALA A 102 -41.96 -36.58 17.06
N LEU A 103 -41.36 -35.51 16.56
CA LEU A 103 -41.17 -34.24 17.25
C LEU A 103 -42.41 -33.36 17.28
N LEU A 104 -43.09 -33.25 16.13
CA LEU A 104 -44.03 -32.18 15.86
C LEU A 104 -45.48 -32.35 16.33
N PRO A 105 -46.02 -33.54 16.67
CA PRO A 105 -47.42 -33.67 17.10
C PRO A 105 -47.79 -32.77 18.30
N ALA A 106 -46.90 -32.64 19.28
CA ALA A 106 -47.11 -31.79 20.46
C ALA A 106 -46.97 -30.28 20.16
N PRO A 107 -45.95 -29.81 19.43
CA PRO A 107 -45.74 -28.37 19.20
C PRO A 107 -46.38 -27.78 17.94
N LEU A 108 -47.26 -28.47 17.20
CA LEU A 108 -47.89 -27.94 15.97
C LEU A 108 -48.47 -26.52 16.15
N ASN A 109 -49.02 -26.24 17.32
CA ASN A 109 -49.68 -24.96 17.61
C ASN A 109 -48.80 -23.96 18.36
N SER A 110 -47.54 -24.29 18.66
CA SER A 110 -46.61 -23.45 19.42
C SER A 110 -45.29 -23.17 18.72
N LEU A 111 -44.88 -24.00 17.77
CA LEU A 111 -43.57 -23.90 17.14
C LEU A 111 -43.48 -22.65 16.25
N GLU A 112 -42.54 -21.78 16.56
CA GLU A 112 -42.32 -20.49 15.92
C GLU A 112 -41.04 -20.45 15.07
N GLU A 113 -40.01 -21.21 15.47
CA GLU A 113 -38.67 -21.14 14.87
C GLU A 113 -38.08 -22.55 14.70
N VAL A 114 -37.66 -22.89 13.48
CA VAL A 114 -37.04 -24.18 13.15
C VAL A 114 -35.72 -23.96 12.41
N HIS A 115 -34.66 -24.62 12.89
CA HIS A 115 -33.35 -24.69 12.24
C HIS A 115 -32.97 -26.14 11.99
N LEU A 116 -32.65 -26.46 10.74
CA LEU A 116 -32.21 -27.78 10.30
C LEU A 116 -30.82 -27.65 9.70
N TYR A 117 -29.83 -28.31 10.30
CA TYR A 117 -28.44 -28.36 9.84
C TYR A 117 -28.10 -29.79 9.45
N LEU A 118 -27.84 -30.03 8.17
CA LEU A 118 -27.61 -31.37 7.62
C LEU A 118 -26.22 -31.44 7.01
N ASP A 119 -25.46 -32.41 7.50
CA ASP A 119 -24.00 -32.48 7.44
C ASP A 119 -23.47 -33.60 6.53
N ASP A 120 -24.35 -34.42 5.92
CA ASP A 120 -24.01 -35.65 5.18
C ASP A 120 -23.73 -35.41 3.67
N ALA A 121 -22.99 -36.36 3.08
CA ALA A 121 -22.80 -36.76 1.69
C ALA A 121 -23.75 -36.24 0.61
N ASP A 122 -24.98 -36.71 0.78
CA ASP A 122 -25.91 -36.93 -0.32
C ASP A 122 -27.36 -36.60 0.10
N PRO A 123 -27.61 -35.44 0.75
CA PRO A 123 -28.90 -35.13 1.33
C PRO A 123 -29.90 -34.68 0.28
N ALA A 124 -29.45 -34.30 -0.92
CA ALA A 124 -30.32 -33.88 -2.02
C ALA A 124 -31.22 -35.03 -2.47
N ASP A 125 -30.64 -36.23 -2.64
CA ASP A 125 -31.36 -37.40 -3.13
C ASP A 125 -31.99 -38.22 -1.99
N GLN A 126 -31.45 -38.13 -0.78
CA GLN A 126 -31.90 -38.95 0.36
C GLN A 126 -32.98 -38.30 1.21
N VAL A 127 -33.14 -36.97 1.14
CA VAL A 127 -34.15 -36.25 1.92
C VAL A 127 -35.35 -35.92 1.04
N ASP A 128 -36.51 -36.50 1.38
CA ASP A 128 -37.80 -36.11 0.81
C ASP A 128 -38.21 -34.72 1.33
N TRP A 129 -37.67 -33.67 0.70
CA TRP A 129 -37.90 -32.26 1.06
C TRP A 129 -39.37 -31.87 0.99
N HIS A 130 -40.12 -32.43 0.03
CA HIS A 130 -41.55 -32.20 -0.06
C HIS A 130 -42.28 -32.69 1.20
N SER A 131 -41.98 -33.91 1.65
CA SER A 131 -42.55 -34.43 2.91
C SER A 131 -42.09 -33.64 4.13
N VAL A 132 -40.81 -33.27 4.21
CA VAL A 132 -40.27 -32.47 5.32
C VAL A 132 -41.00 -31.13 5.45
N LEU A 133 -41.16 -30.40 4.34
CA LEU A 133 -41.84 -29.13 4.34
C LEU A 133 -43.34 -29.29 4.58
N SER A 134 -43.99 -30.29 4.01
CA SER A 134 -45.41 -30.60 4.28
C SER A 134 -45.68 -30.83 5.76
N ILE A 135 -44.72 -31.43 6.48
CA ILE A 135 -44.82 -31.60 7.93
C ILE A 135 -44.69 -30.23 8.63
N LEU A 136 -43.71 -29.41 8.25
CA LEU A 136 -43.48 -28.08 8.83
C LEU A 136 -44.63 -27.09 8.53
N GLN A 137 -45.34 -27.23 7.40
CA GLN A 137 -46.51 -26.44 7.05
C GLN A 137 -47.65 -26.53 8.05
N ARG A 138 -47.75 -27.68 8.74
CA ARG A 138 -48.75 -27.89 9.79
C ARG A 138 -48.48 -27.05 11.04
N CYS A 139 -47.31 -26.43 11.14
CA CYS A 139 -46.93 -25.55 12.25
C CYS A 139 -47.50 -24.14 12.01
N GLN A 140 -48.69 -23.87 12.54
CA GLN A 140 -49.46 -22.65 12.25
C GLN A 140 -48.78 -21.35 12.71
N ARG A 141 -47.77 -21.44 13.58
CA ARG A 141 -47.03 -20.30 14.13
C ARG A 141 -45.61 -20.19 13.61
N LEU A 142 -45.20 -21.01 12.64
CA LEU A 142 -43.83 -21.04 12.14
C LEU A 142 -43.49 -19.75 11.38
N THR A 143 -42.75 -18.86 12.05
CA THR A 143 -42.32 -17.56 11.51
C THR A 143 -40.90 -17.58 10.95
N VAL A 144 -40.06 -18.49 11.42
CA VAL A 144 -38.66 -18.64 11.00
C VAL A 144 -38.37 -20.08 10.63
N LEU A 145 -37.89 -20.29 9.40
CA LEU A 145 -37.42 -21.57 8.92
C LEU A 145 -36.02 -21.40 8.33
N HIS A 146 -35.07 -22.16 8.88
CA HIS A 146 -33.69 -22.20 8.42
C HIS A 146 -33.33 -23.64 8.09
N ILE A 147 -32.93 -23.88 6.85
CA ILE A 147 -32.47 -25.18 6.38
C ILE A 147 -31.09 -24.99 5.77
N ARG A 148 -30.17 -25.86 6.15
CA ARG A 148 -28.80 -25.84 5.69
C ARG A 148 -28.34 -27.21 5.25
N LEU A 149 -27.80 -27.26 4.04
CA LEU A 149 -27.05 -28.38 3.49
C LEU A 149 -25.58 -27.99 3.41
N TRP A 150 -24.72 -28.74 4.09
CA TRP A 150 -23.29 -28.46 4.11
C TRP A 150 -22.57 -28.96 2.85
N GLU A 151 -22.91 -30.15 2.37
CA GLU A 151 -22.20 -30.77 1.25
C GLU A 151 -22.67 -30.28 -0.12
N ALA A 152 -23.97 -30.06 -0.32
CA ALA A 152 -24.51 -29.49 -1.56
C ALA A 152 -24.09 -28.02 -1.81
N ALA A 153 -23.33 -27.42 -0.90
CA ALA A 153 -22.78 -26.10 -1.05
C ALA A 153 -21.29 -26.11 -1.45
N GLN A 154 -20.71 -27.28 -1.77
CA GLN A 154 -19.37 -27.36 -2.31
C GLN A 154 -19.27 -26.56 -3.62
N PRO A 155 -18.19 -25.78 -3.80
CA PRO A 155 -17.82 -25.16 -5.07
C PRO A 155 -18.08 -25.89 -6.38
N GLU A 156 -17.96 -27.21 -6.35
CA GLU A 156 -17.97 -28.09 -7.52
C GLU A 156 -19.34 -28.73 -7.72
N ASP A 157 -20.16 -28.74 -6.65
CA ASP A 157 -21.49 -29.33 -6.67
C ASP A 157 -22.54 -28.24 -6.90
N PRO A 158 -23.45 -28.42 -7.85
CA PRO A 158 -24.54 -27.47 -8.03
C PRO A 158 -25.41 -27.45 -6.76
N PRO A 159 -25.90 -26.27 -6.35
CA PRO A 159 -26.86 -26.19 -5.26
C PRO A 159 -28.11 -27.02 -5.57
N VAL A 160 -28.77 -27.55 -4.54
CA VAL A 160 -29.96 -28.38 -4.74
C VAL A 160 -31.12 -27.52 -5.25
N ASP A 161 -31.72 -27.93 -6.36
CA ASP A 161 -32.91 -27.26 -6.88
C ASP A 161 -34.08 -27.45 -5.90
N PHE A 162 -34.57 -26.33 -5.37
CA PHE A 162 -35.69 -26.27 -4.46
C PHE A 162 -36.99 -26.12 -5.26
N TYR A 163 -37.44 -27.23 -5.86
CA TYR A 163 -38.72 -27.34 -6.53
C TYR A 163 -39.49 -28.58 -6.06
N PHE A 164 -40.81 -28.53 -6.19
CA PHE A 164 -41.68 -29.62 -5.77
C PHE A 164 -42.51 -30.12 -6.95
N ALA A 165 -42.48 -31.45 -7.16
CA ALA A 165 -43.33 -32.11 -8.16
C ALA A 165 -44.83 -31.92 -7.86
N LYS A 166 -45.19 -31.78 -6.58
CA LYS A 166 -46.53 -31.41 -6.12
C LYS A 166 -46.49 -30.05 -5.46
N PRO A 167 -47.42 -29.13 -5.79
CA PRO A 167 -47.50 -27.83 -5.13
C PRO A 167 -47.61 -28.00 -3.61
N LEU A 168 -46.77 -27.29 -2.89
CA LEU A 168 -46.85 -27.16 -1.43
C LEU A 168 -48.01 -26.22 -1.07
N GLU A 169 -48.60 -26.41 0.11
CA GLU A 169 -49.57 -25.44 0.66
C GLU A 169 -48.87 -24.11 1.01
N SER A 170 -49.61 -23.03 1.24
CA SER A 170 -48.99 -21.77 1.66
C SER A 170 -48.48 -21.85 3.10
N PHE A 171 -47.34 -21.22 3.41
CA PHE A 171 -46.90 -20.87 4.76
C PHE A 171 -47.36 -19.45 5.10
N PRO A 172 -48.54 -19.27 5.73
CA PRO A 172 -49.20 -17.96 5.81
C PRO A 172 -48.53 -16.97 6.76
N VAL A 173 -47.67 -17.44 7.67
CA VAL A 173 -47.02 -16.62 8.70
C VAL A 173 -45.49 -16.68 8.66
N LEU A 174 -44.91 -17.39 7.67
CA LEU A 174 -43.46 -17.52 7.57
C LEU A 174 -42.85 -16.21 7.08
N GLN A 175 -42.14 -15.52 7.97
CA GLN A 175 -41.55 -14.20 7.72
C GLN A 175 -40.07 -14.28 7.34
N SER A 176 -39.37 -15.34 7.75
CA SER A 176 -37.94 -15.50 7.47
C SER A 176 -37.65 -16.92 7.00
N LEU A 177 -37.03 -17.02 5.83
CA LEU A 177 -36.63 -18.28 5.20
C LEU A 177 -35.15 -18.21 4.80
N THR A 178 -34.34 -19.13 5.32
CA THR A 178 -32.95 -19.31 4.89
C THR A 178 -32.80 -20.73 4.37
N LEU A 179 -32.44 -20.88 3.09
CA LEU A 179 -32.16 -22.17 2.45
C LEU A 179 -30.71 -22.16 1.96
N PHE A 180 -29.79 -22.45 2.86
CA PHE A 180 -28.36 -22.51 2.54
C PHE A 180 -28.03 -23.85 1.85
N GLY A 181 -27.37 -23.80 0.68
CA GLY A 181 -27.15 -24.96 -0.19
C GLY A 181 -28.29 -25.28 -1.17
N PHE A 182 -29.31 -24.42 -1.24
CA PHE A 182 -30.43 -24.58 -2.17
C PHE A 182 -30.54 -23.40 -3.13
N THR A 183 -30.94 -23.70 -4.36
CA THR A 183 -31.30 -22.69 -5.36
C THR A 183 -32.75 -22.83 -5.75
N VAL A 184 -33.38 -21.77 -6.25
CA VAL A 184 -34.77 -21.84 -6.76
C VAL A 184 -34.72 -21.60 -8.27
N PRO A 185 -35.13 -22.58 -9.10
CA PRO A 185 -35.16 -22.42 -10.55
C PRO A 185 -36.01 -21.21 -10.96
N PRO A 186 -35.59 -20.44 -11.98
CA PRO A 186 -36.31 -19.24 -12.46
C PRO A 186 -37.81 -19.50 -12.73
N ASP A 187 -38.11 -20.61 -13.40
CA ASP A 187 -39.47 -21.00 -13.78
C ASP A 187 -40.36 -21.33 -12.56
N TYR A 188 -39.75 -21.56 -11.40
CA TYR A 188 -40.46 -21.90 -10.15
C TYR A 188 -40.67 -20.70 -9.22
N LEU A 189 -40.08 -19.53 -9.53
CA LEU A 189 -40.13 -18.35 -8.66
C LEU A 189 -41.55 -17.87 -8.35
N LYS A 190 -42.46 -17.97 -9.32
CA LYS A 190 -43.86 -17.62 -9.12
C LYS A 190 -44.52 -18.55 -8.10
N THR A 191 -44.40 -19.86 -8.30
CA THR A 191 -44.93 -20.86 -7.36
C THR A 191 -44.31 -20.69 -5.98
N PHE A 192 -43.00 -20.41 -5.91
CA PHE A 192 -42.30 -20.12 -4.67
C PHE A 192 -42.93 -18.93 -3.93
N SER A 193 -43.27 -17.84 -4.63
CA SER A 193 -43.93 -16.68 -4.03
C SER A 193 -45.32 -16.97 -3.48
N GLU A 194 -46.08 -17.85 -4.14
CA GLU A 194 -47.41 -18.28 -3.70
C GLU A 194 -47.33 -19.17 -2.45
N VAL A 195 -46.27 -19.98 -2.33
CA VAL A 195 -46.00 -20.82 -1.15
C VAL A 195 -45.58 -19.98 0.07
N PHE A 196 -44.90 -18.85 -0.13
CA PHE A 196 -44.39 -18.01 0.97
C PHE A 196 -44.92 -16.55 0.93
N PRO A 197 -46.24 -16.34 1.06
CA PRO A 197 -46.87 -15.04 0.82
C PRO A 197 -46.55 -13.98 1.88
N ALA A 198 -46.13 -14.38 3.09
CA ALA A 198 -45.78 -13.48 4.20
C ALA A 198 -44.28 -13.24 4.34
N LEU A 199 -43.48 -13.67 3.37
CA LEU A 199 -42.03 -13.70 3.50
C LEU A 199 -41.44 -12.28 3.46
N GLU A 200 -40.74 -11.92 4.53
CA GLU A 200 -40.07 -10.63 4.67
C GLU A 200 -38.55 -10.76 4.47
N ASN A 201 -37.96 -11.91 4.82
CA ASN A 201 -36.52 -12.15 4.74
C ASN A 201 -36.26 -13.47 4.03
N LEU A 202 -35.44 -13.44 2.98
CA LEU A 202 -35.08 -14.60 2.17
C LEU A 202 -33.56 -14.69 2.03
N GLU A 203 -32.99 -15.86 2.27
CA GLU A 203 -31.59 -16.17 1.99
C GLU A 203 -31.52 -17.47 1.18
N LEU A 204 -30.95 -17.43 -0.04
CA LEU A 204 -30.88 -18.56 -0.99
C LEU A 204 -29.48 -18.67 -1.61
N HIS A 205 -29.07 -19.85 -2.09
CA HIS A 205 -27.96 -19.96 -3.04
C HIS A 205 -28.41 -19.53 -4.45
N TYR A 206 -27.47 -18.95 -5.17
CA TYR A 206 -27.67 -18.40 -6.49
C TYR A 206 -27.63 -19.46 -7.60
N TYR A 207 -28.41 -19.21 -8.65
CA TYR A 207 -28.43 -19.96 -9.92
C TYR A 207 -27.62 -19.21 -10.97
N ASP A 208 -26.84 -19.88 -11.82
CA ASP A 208 -25.84 -19.27 -12.74
C ASP A 208 -26.34 -18.14 -13.68
N GLU A 209 -27.64 -17.85 -13.75
CA GLU A 209 -28.21 -16.79 -14.60
C GLU A 209 -28.57 -15.49 -13.83
N PRO A 210 -27.80 -14.39 -14.00
CA PRO A 210 -27.89 -13.16 -13.17
C PRO A 210 -29.14 -12.31 -13.38
N PHE A 211 -30.04 -12.72 -14.27
CA PHE A 211 -31.20 -11.93 -14.66
C PHE A 211 -32.53 -12.51 -14.16
N ALA A 212 -32.57 -13.78 -13.75
CA ALA A 212 -33.82 -14.44 -13.36
C ALA A 212 -34.49 -13.84 -12.12
N TYR A 213 -33.68 -13.34 -11.16
CA TYR A 213 -34.21 -12.87 -9.87
C TYR A 213 -34.67 -11.40 -9.88
N LYS A 214 -34.48 -10.67 -10.99
CA LYS A 214 -34.96 -9.28 -11.09
C LYS A 214 -36.48 -9.18 -11.14
N ASP A 215 -37.13 -10.25 -11.60
CA ASP A 215 -38.59 -10.30 -11.77
C ASP A 215 -39.31 -10.90 -10.55
N LEU A 216 -38.59 -11.21 -9.47
CA LEU A 216 -39.18 -11.60 -8.18
C LEU A 216 -39.89 -10.40 -7.54
N HIS A 217 -41.12 -10.17 -7.97
CA HIS A 217 -42.05 -9.23 -7.33
C HIS A 217 -42.66 -9.84 -6.06
N LEU A 218 -41.82 -10.15 -5.07
CA LEU A 218 -42.28 -10.43 -3.72
C LEU A 218 -42.60 -9.09 -3.03
N SER A 219 -43.85 -8.65 -3.15
CA SER A 219 -44.30 -7.37 -2.57
C SER A 219 -44.05 -7.22 -1.06
N SER A 220 -43.88 -8.34 -0.33
CA SER A 220 -43.60 -8.38 1.11
C SER A 220 -42.11 -8.42 1.48
N LEU A 221 -41.22 -8.70 0.53
CA LEU A 221 -39.83 -8.99 0.83
C LEU A 221 -39.08 -7.71 1.20
N LYS A 222 -38.63 -7.65 2.45
CA LYS A 222 -37.82 -6.55 2.96
C LYS A 222 -36.34 -6.80 2.71
N LYS A 223 -35.88 -8.05 2.81
CA LYS A 223 -34.47 -8.44 2.70
C LYS A 223 -34.33 -9.72 1.88
N ALA A 224 -33.42 -9.70 0.90
CA ALA A 224 -33.07 -10.86 0.10
C ALA A 224 -31.56 -11.00 0.08
N TYR A 225 -31.04 -12.22 0.23
CA TYR A 225 -29.62 -12.48 0.06
C TYR A 225 -29.42 -13.70 -0.82
N TRP A 226 -28.53 -13.55 -1.79
CA TRP A 226 -28.25 -14.54 -2.82
C TRP A 226 -26.79 -14.95 -2.72
N TRP A 227 -26.52 -16.13 -2.17
CA TRP A 227 -25.18 -16.66 -2.00
C TRP A 227 -24.60 -17.11 -3.34
N GLY A 228 -23.45 -16.57 -3.75
CA GLY A 228 -22.73 -17.01 -4.96
C GLY A 228 -22.80 -16.08 -6.17
N THR A 229 -23.46 -14.91 -6.08
CA THR A 229 -23.48 -13.91 -7.17
C THR A 229 -22.30 -12.94 -7.16
N MET A 230 -21.98 -12.41 -8.34
CA MET A 230 -21.15 -11.20 -8.49
C MET A 230 -21.89 -9.88 -8.23
N GLN A 231 -23.15 -9.92 -7.82
CA GLN A 231 -23.97 -8.72 -7.60
C GLN A 231 -24.16 -8.52 -6.10
N GLU A 232 -23.84 -7.32 -5.62
CA GLU A 232 -23.96 -6.90 -4.23
C GLU A 232 -25.30 -7.40 -3.67
N GLY A 233 -25.25 -8.24 -2.62
CA GLY A 233 -26.43 -8.79 -1.97
C GLY A 233 -27.36 -7.66 -1.52
N LEU A 234 -28.39 -7.41 -2.33
CA LEU A 234 -29.32 -6.30 -2.18
C LEU A 234 -30.25 -6.54 -0.99
N ASP A 235 -30.05 -5.78 0.09
CA ASP A 235 -31.20 -5.33 0.86
C ASP A 235 -32.12 -4.59 -0.14
N VAL A 236 -33.21 -5.24 -0.53
CA VAL A 236 -34.14 -4.80 -1.60
C VAL A 236 -34.66 -3.39 -1.33
N LEU A 237 -34.77 -3.00 -0.06
CA LEU A 237 -35.29 -1.72 0.37
C LEU A 237 -34.21 -0.68 0.64
N SER A 238 -32.98 -1.10 0.94
CA SER A 238 -31.88 -0.20 1.31
C SER A 238 -30.52 -0.75 0.90
N PRO A 239 -30.20 -0.74 -0.41
CA PRO A 239 -28.91 -1.23 -0.91
C PRO A 239 -27.69 -0.57 -0.25
N GLU A 240 -27.87 0.62 0.31
CA GLU A 240 -26.83 1.35 1.04
C GLU A 240 -26.57 0.81 2.45
N THR A 241 -27.55 0.16 3.08
CA THR A 241 -27.39 -0.40 4.44
C THR A 241 -26.89 -1.83 4.35
N VAL A 242 -25.61 -2.03 4.67
CA VAL A 242 -25.03 -3.37 4.75
C VAL A 242 -25.61 -4.11 5.94
N THR A 243 -26.55 -5.00 5.67
CA THR A 243 -27.11 -5.92 6.66
C THR A 243 -26.34 -7.24 6.64
N VAL A 244 -25.94 -7.72 7.82
CA VAL A 244 -25.21 -8.99 7.95
C VAL A 244 -26.19 -10.16 7.79
N PRO A 245 -26.03 -11.04 6.78
CA PRO A 245 -26.86 -12.23 6.63
C PRO A 245 -26.75 -13.14 7.86
N ARG A 246 -27.84 -13.82 8.22
CA ARG A 246 -27.84 -14.76 9.36
C ARG A 246 -26.90 -15.91 9.10
N SER A 247 -26.92 -16.45 7.90
CA SER A 247 -26.04 -17.54 7.49
C SER A 247 -24.55 -17.14 7.52
N LEU A 248 -24.21 -15.87 7.33
CA LEU A 248 -22.84 -15.38 7.51
C LEU A 248 -22.37 -15.47 8.98
N ARG A 249 -23.22 -15.05 9.92
CA ARG A 249 -22.93 -15.16 11.35
C ARG A 249 -22.73 -16.61 11.77
N MET A 250 -23.53 -17.50 11.19
CA MET A 250 -23.41 -18.94 11.41
C MET A 250 -22.10 -19.51 10.86
N LEU A 251 -21.71 -19.14 9.63
CA LEU A 251 -20.42 -19.58 9.04
C LEU A 251 -19.24 -19.19 9.94
N LEU A 252 -19.22 -17.94 10.40
CA LEU A 252 -18.18 -17.44 11.31
C LEU A 252 -18.29 -18.06 12.72
N GLY A 253 -19.50 -18.32 13.20
CA GLY A 253 -19.74 -19.06 14.44
C GLY A 253 -19.15 -20.47 14.39
N TYR A 254 -19.32 -21.16 13.25
CA TYR A 254 -18.74 -22.49 13.03
C TYR A 254 -17.21 -22.44 13.00
N LEU A 255 -16.61 -21.46 12.31
CA LEU A 255 -15.16 -21.27 12.30
C LEU A 255 -14.58 -21.11 13.71
N ARG A 256 -15.33 -20.47 14.62
CA ARG A 256 -14.92 -20.24 16.00
C ARG A 256 -15.04 -21.49 16.88
N SER A 257 -16.10 -22.27 16.70
CA SER A 257 -16.38 -23.46 17.52
C SER A 257 -15.65 -24.73 17.06
N ALA A 258 -15.20 -24.75 15.81
CA ALA A 258 -14.57 -25.93 15.25
C ALA A 258 -13.24 -26.19 15.96
N ASP A 259 -13.14 -27.37 16.59
CA ASP A 259 -11.89 -27.86 17.15
C ASP A 259 -10.91 -28.12 16.00
N ALA A 260 -9.62 -27.83 16.24
CA ALA A 260 -8.59 -27.87 15.22
C ALA A 260 -8.47 -29.27 14.57
N GLU A 261 -8.81 -30.32 15.32
CA GLU A 261 -8.62 -31.72 14.93
C GLU A 261 -9.84 -32.40 14.29
N THR A 262 -11.09 -32.03 14.64
CA THR A 262 -12.27 -32.87 14.33
C THR A 262 -13.09 -32.48 13.10
N SER A 263 -12.86 -31.34 12.46
CA SER A 263 -13.66 -30.90 11.29
C SER A 263 -12.83 -30.25 10.17
N SER A 264 -11.90 -31.00 9.61
CA SER A 264 -10.95 -30.44 8.64
C SER A 264 -11.57 -29.98 7.32
N THR A 265 -12.46 -30.79 6.76
CA THR A 265 -13.08 -30.56 5.45
C THR A 265 -14.08 -29.41 5.49
N ARG A 266 -14.95 -29.36 6.50
CA ARG A 266 -15.97 -28.30 6.62
C ARG A 266 -15.35 -26.94 6.89
N LEU A 267 -14.35 -26.85 7.76
CA LEU A 267 -13.62 -25.61 8.01
C LEU A 267 -13.00 -25.06 6.74
N GLU A 268 -12.34 -25.93 5.98
CA GLU A 268 -11.71 -25.55 4.72
C GLU A 268 -12.74 -25.07 3.70
N TRP A 269 -13.85 -25.79 3.59
CA TRP A 269 -14.96 -25.41 2.72
C TRP A 269 -15.57 -24.05 3.10
N ILE A 270 -15.80 -23.78 4.40
CA ILE A 270 -16.29 -22.47 4.86
C ILE A 270 -15.31 -21.37 4.47
N LEU A 271 -14.02 -21.56 4.73
CA LEU A 271 -12.99 -20.59 4.39
C LEU A 271 -12.91 -20.35 2.89
N CYS A 272 -13.02 -21.38 2.06
CA CYS A 272 -13.05 -21.27 0.60
C CYS A 272 -14.30 -20.51 0.13
N THR A 273 -15.47 -20.79 0.71
CA THR A 273 -16.74 -20.12 0.40
C THR A 273 -16.66 -18.63 0.73
N LEU A 274 -16.23 -18.30 1.95
CA LEU A 274 -16.01 -16.90 2.37
C LEU A 274 -14.94 -16.23 1.50
N GLY A 275 -13.87 -16.95 1.16
CA GLY A 275 -12.82 -16.50 0.25
C GLY A 275 -13.40 -16.04 -1.08
N ARG A 276 -14.11 -16.91 -1.79
CA ARG A 276 -14.75 -16.59 -3.08
C ARG A 276 -15.72 -15.43 -3.00
N MET A 277 -16.56 -15.40 -1.96
CA MET A 277 -17.50 -14.29 -1.75
C MET A 277 -16.77 -12.96 -1.64
N THR A 278 -15.68 -12.91 -0.87
CA THR A 278 -14.90 -11.69 -0.72
C THR A 278 -14.03 -11.36 -1.92
N GLU A 279 -13.69 -12.29 -2.80
CA GLU A 279 -12.97 -11.96 -4.03
C GLU A 279 -13.82 -11.07 -4.94
N ILE A 280 -15.13 -11.34 -4.96
CA ILE A 280 -16.03 -10.80 -5.97
C ILE A 280 -16.91 -9.66 -5.42
N ASP A 281 -17.41 -9.78 -4.19
CA ASP A 281 -18.44 -8.88 -3.65
C ASP A 281 -17.92 -7.92 -2.57
N GLY A 282 -18.03 -6.62 -2.83
CA GLY A 282 -17.72 -5.56 -1.87
C GLY A 282 -18.69 -5.52 -0.68
N ALA A 283 -19.97 -5.87 -0.87
CA ALA A 283 -20.95 -5.93 0.21
C ALA A 283 -20.63 -7.07 1.18
N ALA A 284 -20.28 -8.25 0.67
CA ALA A 284 -19.78 -9.36 1.50
C ALA A 284 -18.55 -8.96 2.34
N ARG A 285 -17.58 -8.25 1.76
CA ARG A 285 -16.41 -7.75 2.50
C ARG A 285 -16.81 -6.81 3.64
N LYS A 286 -17.80 -5.93 3.42
CA LYS A 286 -18.33 -5.05 4.49
C LYS A 286 -19.06 -5.87 5.56
N ALA A 287 -19.93 -6.79 5.14
CA ALA A 287 -20.76 -7.60 6.04
C ALA A 287 -19.92 -8.48 6.98
N ILE A 288 -18.84 -9.11 6.49
CA ILE A 288 -17.94 -9.95 7.30
C ILE A 288 -17.29 -9.14 8.43
N VAL A 289 -16.85 -7.91 8.15
CA VAL A 289 -16.21 -7.04 9.16
C VAL A 289 -17.22 -6.57 10.21
N LEU A 290 -18.49 -6.43 9.84
CA LEU A 290 -19.57 -6.06 10.76
C LEU A 290 -20.03 -7.22 11.65
N VAL A 291 -19.61 -8.47 11.38
CA VAL A 291 -19.96 -9.60 12.24
C VAL A 291 -19.16 -9.51 13.54
N PRO A 292 -19.82 -9.51 14.72
CA PRO A 292 -19.11 -9.52 16.00
C PRO A 292 -18.12 -10.68 16.08
N HIS A 293 -16.86 -10.35 16.42
CA HIS A 293 -15.73 -11.29 16.49
C HIS A 293 -15.29 -11.93 15.16
N GLY A 294 -15.92 -11.62 14.01
CA GLY A 294 -15.58 -12.23 12.72
C GLY A 294 -14.10 -12.08 12.36
N LEU A 295 -13.58 -10.84 12.40
CA LEU A 295 -12.16 -10.59 12.15
C LEU A 295 -11.23 -11.25 13.17
N ARG A 296 -11.62 -11.29 14.44
CA ARG A 296 -10.83 -11.97 15.49
C ARG A 296 -10.71 -13.46 15.20
N THR A 297 -11.82 -14.12 14.87
CA THR A 297 -11.83 -15.54 14.52
C THR A 297 -10.94 -15.82 13.30
N LEU A 298 -10.97 -14.97 12.28
CA LEU A 298 -10.09 -15.12 11.11
C LEU A 298 -8.60 -14.97 11.48
N VAL A 299 -8.25 -14.02 12.34
CA VAL A 299 -6.88 -13.86 12.84
C VAL A 299 -6.47 -15.05 13.71
N GLU A 300 -7.34 -15.55 14.60
CA GLU A 300 -7.07 -16.74 15.41
C GLU A 300 -6.80 -17.98 14.53
N LEU A 301 -7.53 -18.15 13.42
CA LEU A 301 -7.28 -19.22 12.46
C LEU A 301 -5.90 -19.13 11.79
N THR A 302 -5.33 -17.93 11.66
CA THR A 302 -3.94 -17.77 11.18
C THR A 302 -2.90 -18.17 12.23
N THR A 303 -3.27 -18.21 13.52
CA THR A 303 -2.38 -18.56 14.64
C THR A 303 -2.41 -20.03 15.05
N CYS A 304 -3.36 -20.83 14.55
CA CYS A 304 -3.55 -22.23 14.96
C CYS A 304 -2.26 -23.03 14.81
N GLY A 305 -1.62 -23.46 15.92
CA GLY A 305 -0.35 -24.19 15.92
C GLY A 305 -0.39 -25.51 15.15
N GLY A 306 0.78 -25.96 14.66
CA GLY A 306 0.92 -27.19 13.89
C GLY A 306 1.60 -26.98 12.53
N SER A 307 2.17 -28.05 12.00
CA SER A 307 2.88 -28.07 10.71
C SER A 307 2.26 -29.04 9.70
N SER A 308 1.08 -29.58 9.99
CA SER A 308 0.38 -30.46 9.05
C SER A 308 -0.12 -29.66 7.84
N ILE A 309 -0.10 -30.29 6.67
CA ILE A 309 -0.55 -29.68 5.41
C ILE A 309 -1.97 -29.07 5.54
N PRO A 310 -2.97 -29.73 6.15
CA PRO A 310 -4.29 -29.14 6.33
C PRO A 310 -4.27 -27.85 7.17
N ILE A 311 -3.44 -27.78 8.21
CA ILE A 311 -3.33 -26.59 9.07
C ILE A 311 -2.71 -25.43 8.26
N ILE A 312 -1.64 -25.69 7.52
CA ILE A 312 -1.00 -24.68 6.66
C ILE A 312 -1.99 -24.17 5.62
N ARG A 313 -2.75 -25.07 4.95
CA ARG A 313 -3.77 -24.69 3.98
C ARG A 313 -4.86 -23.80 4.60
N ARG A 314 -5.35 -24.13 5.79
CA ARG A 314 -6.33 -23.31 6.51
C ARG A 314 -5.79 -21.92 6.82
N ARG A 315 -4.57 -21.80 7.34
CA ARG A 315 -3.93 -20.50 7.61
C ARG A 315 -3.79 -19.68 6.33
N MET A 316 -3.34 -20.29 5.23
CA MET A 316 -3.23 -19.62 3.94
C MET A 316 -4.60 -19.11 3.45
N THR A 317 -5.66 -19.92 3.54
CA THR A 317 -7.00 -19.48 3.14
C THR A 317 -7.53 -18.36 4.03
N ALA A 318 -7.29 -18.42 5.35
CA ALA A 318 -7.63 -17.35 6.27
C ALA A 318 -6.86 -16.04 5.95
N LEU A 319 -5.57 -16.12 5.64
CA LEU A 319 -4.75 -14.98 5.21
C LEU A 319 -5.25 -14.39 3.88
N ARG A 320 -5.61 -15.23 2.90
CA ARG A 320 -6.20 -14.78 1.62
C ARG A 320 -7.53 -14.07 1.86
N LEU A 321 -8.38 -14.64 2.70
CA LEU A 321 -9.65 -14.04 3.07
C LEU A 321 -9.44 -12.66 3.73
N LEU A 322 -8.54 -12.55 4.71
CA LEU A 322 -8.16 -11.26 5.30
C LEU A 322 -7.61 -10.28 4.24
N SER A 323 -6.80 -10.76 3.29
CA SER A 323 -6.28 -9.95 2.17
C SER A 323 -7.40 -9.45 1.26
N ASN A 324 -8.42 -10.26 0.99
CA ASN A 324 -9.59 -9.86 0.20
C ASN A 324 -10.41 -8.81 0.95
N LEU A 325 -10.63 -9.01 2.26
CA LEU A 325 -11.28 -8.04 3.12
C LEU A 325 -10.52 -6.69 3.14
N ALA A 326 -9.19 -6.72 3.22
CA ALA A 326 -8.33 -5.52 3.18
C ALA A 326 -8.34 -4.78 1.82
N GLY A 327 -8.91 -5.40 0.79
CA GLY A 327 -9.19 -4.74 -0.49
C GLY A 327 -10.12 -3.53 -0.34
N LEU A 328 -10.98 -3.49 0.69
CA LEU A 328 -11.75 -2.30 1.04
C LEU A 328 -10.97 -1.41 2.02
N PRO A 329 -10.78 -0.10 1.72
CA PRO A 329 -10.06 0.81 2.61
C PRO A 329 -10.61 0.83 4.05
N ALA A 330 -11.93 0.86 4.21
CA ALA A 330 -12.59 0.86 5.52
C ALA A 330 -12.26 -0.36 6.40
N ASN A 331 -11.86 -1.48 5.80
CA ASN A 331 -11.56 -2.71 6.53
C ASN A 331 -10.11 -2.79 7.00
N ARG A 332 -9.17 -2.06 6.38
CA ARG A 332 -7.73 -2.17 6.65
C ARG A 332 -7.40 -1.88 8.11
N ARG A 333 -7.92 -0.76 8.62
CA ARG A 333 -7.75 -0.37 10.02
C ARG A 333 -8.38 -1.38 10.98
N ALA A 334 -9.62 -1.81 10.69
CA ALA A 334 -10.32 -2.79 11.51
C ALA A 334 -9.56 -4.13 11.62
N ILE A 335 -8.93 -4.59 10.53
CA ILE A 335 -8.09 -5.80 10.51
C ILE A 335 -6.81 -5.58 11.34
N ALA A 336 -6.10 -4.47 11.12
CA ALA A 336 -4.86 -4.18 11.82
C ALA A 336 -5.06 -3.98 13.34
N ASP A 337 -6.22 -3.46 13.75
CA ASP A 337 -6.58 -3.24 15.15
C ASP A 337 -6.95 -4.54 15.89
N VAL A 338 -7.10 -5.67 15.18
CA VAL A 338 -7.33 -6.97 15.83
C VAL A 338 -6.08 -7.36 16.63
N PRO A 339 -6.20 -7.61 17.95
CA PRO A 339 -5.07 -8.00 18.79
C PRO A 339 -4.33 -9.20 18.23
N GLY A 340 -3.00 -9.08 18.10
CA GLY A 340 -2.14 -10.15 17.61
C GLY A 340 -2.03 -10.25 16.08
N CYS A 341 -2.86 -9.53 15.30
CA CYS A 341 -2.84 -9.62 13.83
C CYS A 341 -1.46 -9.32 13.24
N LEU A 342 -0.86 -8.17 13.56
CA LEU A 342 0.45 -7.79 13.01
C LEU A 342 1.58 -8.70 13.50
N ALA A 343 1.50 -9.19 14.74
CA ALA A 343 2.48 -10.14 15.27
C ALA A 343 2.39 -11.48 14.51
N GLN A 344 1.18 -11.93 14.21
CA GLN A 344 0.95 -13.15 13.44
C GLN A 344 1.37 -12.99 11.98
N LEU A 345 1.10 -11.84 11.35
CA LEU A 345 1.56 -11.59 9.98
C LEU A 345 3.08 -11.68 9.89
N ARG A 346 3.81 -11.14 10.86
CA ARG A 346 5.27 -11.31 10.92
C ARG A 346 5.66 -12.79 10.95
N VAL A 347 5.04 -13.59 11.81
CA VAL A 347 5.35 -15.03 11.95
C VAL A 347 4.98 -15.82 10.68
N SER A 348 3.81 -15.57 10.11
CA SER A 348 3.36 -16.19 8.87
C SER A 348 4.22 -15.75 7.68
N SER A 349 4.74 -14.52 7.69
CA SER A 349 5.64 -14.07 6.64
C SER A 349 6.99 -14.81 6.67
N ASP A 350 7.44 -15.36 7.80
CA ASP A 350 8.66 -16.21 7.88
C ASP A 350 8.45 -17.62 7.29
N HIS A 351 7.21 -18.06 7.10
CA HIS A 351 6.91 -19.41 6.63
C HIS A 351 6.81 -19.45 5.10
N TRP A 352 7.63 -20.26 4.42
CA TRP A 352 7.74 -20.29 2.95
C TRP A 352 6.41 -20.38 2.18
N ALA A 353 5.43 -21.14 2.69
CA ALA A 353 4.12 -21.28 2.05
C ALA A 353 3.15 -20.11 2.34
N GLU A 354 3.23 -19.52 3.54
CA GLU A 354 2.32 -18.45 3.98
C GLU A 354 2.88 -17.05 3.62
N GLY A 355 4.20 -16.96 3.43
CA GLY A 355 5.01 -15.78 3.18
C GLY A 355 4.40 -14.80 2.19
N PRO A 356 4.23 -15.21 0.92
CA PRO A 356 3.69 -14.34 -0.12
C PRO A 356 2.30 -13.79 0.20
N VAL A 357 1.41 -14.60 0.79
CA VAL A 357 0.04 -14.18 1.12
C VAL A 357 0.03 -13.23 2.31
N ALA A 358 0.85 -13.49 3.32
CA ALA A 358 1.01 -12.61 4.47
C ALA A 358 1.58 -11.24 4.08
N LEU A 359 2.56 -11.22 3.16
CA LEU A 359 3.08 -9.98 2.58
C LEU A 359 2.04 -9.25 1.73
N LEU A 360 1.29 -9.94 0.89
CA LEU A 360 0.20 -9.33 0.11
C LEU A 360 -0.85 -8.67 1.03
N LEU A 361 -1.21 -9.32 2.13
CA LEU A 361 -2.08 -8.71 3.14
C LEU A 361 -1.42 -7.48 3.77
N LEU A 362 -0.15 -7.57 4.17
CA LEU A 362 0.57 -6.45 4.77
C LEU A 362 0.71 -5.25 3.80
N GLU A 363 0.92 -5.50 2.51
CA GLU A 363 0.90 -4.47 1.46
C GLU A 363 -0.44 -3.75 1.45
N LYS A 364 -1.55 -4.49 1.35
CA LYS A 364 -2.89 -3.90 1.33
C LYS A 364 -3.20 -3.12 2.61
N LEU A 365 -2.75 -3.61 3.76
CA LEU A 365 -2.92 -2.92 5.04
C LEU A 365 -2.12 -1.61 5.08
N THR A 366 -0.88 -1.61 4.59
CA THR A 366 0.01 -0.43 4.60
C THR A 366 -0.38 0.65 3.59
N LEU A 367 -1.30 0.38 2.67
CA LEU A 367 -1.93 1.44 1.86
C LEU A 367 -2.66 2.48 2.71
N GLU A 368 -3.06 2.14 3.94
CA GLU A 368 -3.60 3.09 4.91
C GLU A 368 -2.45 3.65 5.79
N LEU A 369 -2.19 4.96 5.73
CA LEU A 369 -1.04 5.58 6.39
C LEU A 369 -1.03 5.38 7.92
N GLU A 370 -2.21 5.37 8.54
CA GLU A 370 -2.34 5.07 9.97
C GLU A 370 -1.87 3.66 10.31
N VAL A 371 -2.24 2.68 9.47
CA VAL A 371 -1.83 1.29 9.63
C VAL A 371 -0.34 1.12 9.32
N ALA A 372 0.17 1.77 8.28
CA ALA A 372 1.61 1.84 8.00
C ALA A 372 2.41 2.36 9.21
N SER A 373 1.90 3.38 9.91
CA SER A 373 2.50 3.88 11.14
C SER A 373 2.52 2.84 12.28
N VAL A 374 1.46 2.05 12.43
CA VAL A 374 1.41 0.95 13.43
C VAL A 374 2.37 -0.17 13.04
N VAL A 375 2.38 -0.58 11.77
CA VAL A 375 3.30 -1.60 11.24
C VAL A 375 4.76 -1.19 11.48
N GLY A 376 5.14 0.03 11.12
CA GLY A 376 6.51 0.51 11.33
C GLY A 376 6.93 0.69 12.79
N ARG A 377 5.96 0.85 13.71
CA ARG A 377 6.21 0.88 15.17
C ARG A 377 6.19 -0.50 15.82
N THR A 378 5.70 -1.53 15.12
CA THR A 378 5.62 -2.88 15.66
C THR A 378 7.03 -3.45 15.87
N PRO A 379 7.39 -3.87 17.11
CA PRO A 379 8.75 -4.31 17.43
C PRO A 379 9.25 -5.43 16.50
N GLY A 380 10.40 -5.19 15.87
CA GLY A 380 11.05 -6.15 14.97
C GLY A 380 10.42 -6.27 13.57
N MET A 381 9.27 -5.65 13.29
CA MET A 381 8.61 -5.75 11.98
C MET A 381 9.48 -5.16 10.85
N LEU A 382 10.02 -3.94 11.02
CA LEU A 382 10.93 -3.34 10.04
C LEU A 382 12.18 -4.18 9.82
N GLY A 383 12.77 -4.68 10.91
CA GLY A 383 13.97 -5.52 10.83
C GLY A 383 13.71 -6.86 10.13
N TYR A 384 12.48 -7.38 10.25
CA TYR A 384 11.99 -8.56 9.55
C TYR A 384 11.79 -8.29 8.06
N LEU A 385 11.03 -7.25 7.69
CA LEU A 385 10.77 -6.89 6.28
C LEU A 385 12.08 -6.66 5.51
N LEU A 386 13.06 -6.01 6.15
CA LEU A 386 14.38 -5.82 5.56
C LEU A 386 15.19 -7.10 5.42
N SER A 387 14.95 -8.11 6.27
CA SER A 387 15.58 -9.43 6.11
C SER A 387 14.87 -10.32 5.11
N ALA A 388 13.57 -10.12 4.90
CA ALA A 388 12.78 -10.91 3.95
C ALA A 388 13.26 -10.75 2.49
N PHE A 389 13.92 -9.63 2.17
CA PHE A 389 14.60 -9.44 0.89
C PHE A 389 15.69 -10.47 0.58
N ASP A 390 16.30 -11.07 1.60
CA ASP A 390 17.36 -12.06 1.42
C ASP A 390 16.80 -13.47 1.13
N THR A 391 15.53 -13.73 1.47
CA THR A 391 15.00 -15.09 1.66
C THR A 391 13.78 -15.46 0.83
N MET A 392 13.02 -14.51 0.28
CA MET A 392 11.64 -14.78 -0.11
C MET A 392 11.29 -14.61 -1.60
N ASP A 393 10.40 -15.48 -2.08
CA ASP A 393 9.47 -15.21 -3.17
C ASP A 393 8.40 -14.20 -2.68
N GLY A 394 8.05 -13.19 -3.50
CA GLY A 394 7.14 -12.10 -3.10
C GLY A 394 7.82 -10.74 -2.87
N LEU A 395 8.97 -10.52 -3.52
CA LEU A 395 9.73 -9.28 -3.46
C LEU A 395 8.91 -8.05 -3.91
N ASP A 396 7.99 -8.23 -4.84
CA ASP A 396 7.10 -7.18 -5.34
C ASP A 396 6.24 -6.59 -4.20
N HIS A 397 5.70 -7.43 -3.31
CA HIS A 397 4.91 -6.95 -2.17
C HIS A 397 5.77 -6.20 -1.15
N LEU A 398 7.00 -6.67 -0.88
CA LEU A 398 7.93 -5.99 0.03
C LEU A 398 8.31 -4.59 -0.45
N GLU A 399 8.45 -4.44 -1.76
CA GLU A 399 8.69 -3.16 -2.42
C GLU A 399 7.64 -2.13 -2.03
N PHE A 400 6.36 -2.44 -2.31
CA PHE A 400 5.23 -1.57 -2.02
C PHE A 400 5.07 -1.33 -0.52
N ILE A 401 5.23 -2.35 0.31
CA ILE A 401 5.18 -2.21 1.78
C ILE A 401 6.18 -1.15 2.25
N LEU A 402 7.46 -1.27 1.84
CA LEU A 402 8.48 -0.33 2.30
C LEU A 402 8.27 1.07 1.72
N LEU A 403 7.80 1.18 0.49
CA LEU A 403 7.43 2.47 -0.09
C LEU A 403 6.34 3.15 0.77
N HIS A 404 5.23 2.47 1.05
CA HIS A 404 4.16 3.03 1.87
C HIS A 404 4.61 3.34 3.31
N LEU A 405 5.43 2.46 3.91
CA LEU A 405 6.00 2.70 5.23
C LEU A 405 6.86 3.95 5.27
N THR A 406 7.58 4.26 4.19
CA THR A 406 8.43 5.45 4.12
C THR A 406 7.68 6.73 3.88
N ASP A 407 6.40 6.71 3.50
CA ASP A 407 5.58 7.92 3.48
C ASP A 407 5.29 8.42 4.91
N VAL A 408 5.39 7.54 5.91
CA VAL A 408 5.16 7.88 7.32
C VAL A 408 6.43 8.39 8.00
N ALA A 409 6.42 9.67 8.41
CA ALA A 409 7.57 10.34 9.03
C ALA A 409 8.12 9.63 10.28
N GLN A 410 7.24 9.09 11.13
CA GLN A 410 7.64 8.36 12.34
C GLN A 410 8.39 7.06 11.99
N VAL A 411 8.03 6.41 10.89
CA VAL A 411 8.69 5.19 10.43
C VAL A 411 10.05 5.52 9.83
N ARG A 412 10.17 6.62 9.07
CA ARG A 412 11.48 7.14 8.60
C ARG A 412 12.42 7.42 9.78
N GLN A 413 11.93 8.10 10.82
CA GLN A 413 12.71 8.34 12.05
C GLN A 413 13.09 7.04 12.77
N ALA A 414 12.19 6.07 12.85
CA ALA A 414 12.47 4.77 13.47
C ALA A 414 13.54 3.98 12.69
N LEU A 415 13.47 4.01 11.35
CA LEU A 415 14.49 3.42 10.49
C LEU A 415 15.84 4.11 10.67
N ALA A 416 15.88 5.44 10.62
CA ALA A 416 17.11 6.22 10.76
C ALA A 416 17.80 6.03 12.13
N ARG A 417 17.02 5.83 13.20
CA ARG A 417 17.56 5.56 14.55
C ARG A 417 18.09 4.13 14.70
N SER A 418 17.64 3.19 13.88
CA SER A 418 18.04 1.78 13.96
C SER A 418 19.26 1.51 13.08
N ARG A 419 20.47 1.58 13.66
CA ARG A 419 21.73 1.22 12.98
C ARG A 419 21.71 -0.19 12.36
N VAL A 420 20.97 -1.12 12.97
CA VAL A 420 20.84 -2.49 12.44
C VAL A 420 20.05 -2.49 11.13
N ASN A 421 18.90 -1.80 11.09
CA ASN A 421 18.06 -1.71 9.89
C ASN A 421 18.78 -0.96 8.78
N LEU A 422 19.45 0.14 9.11
CA LEU A 422 20.25 0.89 8.14
C LEU A 422 21.40 0.06 7.56
N LYS A 423 22.09 -0.76 8.36
CA LYS A 423 23.11 -1.68 7.86
C LYS A 423 22.54 -2.74 6.92
N LYS A 424 21.36 -3.30 7.24
CA LYS A 424 20.67 -4.24 6.33
C LYS A 424 20.32 -3.56 5.02
N LEU A 425 19.79 -2.34 5.08
CA LEU A 425 19.51 -1.54 3.90
C LEU A 425 20.77 -1.29 3.05
N ALA A 426 21.85 -0.83 3.66
CA ALA A 426 23.12 -0.58 2.96
C ALA A 426 23.74 -1.87 2.38
N ALA A 427 23.46 -3.04 2.96
CA ALA A 427 23.89 -4.31 2.40
C ALA A 427 23.22 -4.63 1.04
N PHE A 428 22.00 -4.12 0.79
CA PHE A 428 21.34 -4.27 -0.52
C PHE A 428 22.09 -3.57 -1.65
N LEU A 429 22.70 -2.41 -1.38
CA LEU A 429 23.52 -1.72 -2.37
C LEU A 429 24.79 -2.51 -2.75
N ASN A 430 25.21 -3.43 -1.89
CA ASN A 430 26.47 -4.18 -2.05
C ASN A 430 26.25 -5.63 -2.53
N THR A 431 25.01 -6.12 -2.57
CA THR A 431 24.73 -7.49 -2.99
C THR A 431 24.82 -7.61 -4.51
N ARG A 432 25.87 -8.30 -4.99
CA ARG A 432 26.12 -8.57 -6.43
C ARG A 432 25.19 -9.61 -7.04
N LYS A 433 24.32 -10.25 -6.25
CA LYS A 433 23.31 -11.17 -6.80
C LYS A 433 22.43 -10.37 -7.78
N ARG A 434 21.74 -11.06 -8.70
CA ARG A 434 20.71 -10.45 -9.56
C ARG A 434 19.56 -9.96 -8.68
N VAL A 435 19.79 -8.91 -7.90
CA VAL A 435 18.77 -8.17 -7.20
C VAL A 435 17.84 -7.68 -8.30
N ASN A 436 16.55 -8.00 -8.17
CA ASN A 436 15.53 -7.47 -9.05
C ASN A 436 15.71 -5.95 -9.10
N GLN A 437 15.87 -5.37 -10.30
CA GLN A 437 16.09 -3.93 -10.46
C GLN A 437 14.99 -3.11 -9.77
N GLN A 438 13.78 -3.66 -9.67
CA GLN A 438 12.65 -3.06 -8.97
C GLN A 438 12.93 -2.89 -7.46
N ILE A 439 13.51 -3.90 -6.80
CA ILE A 439 13.90 -3.82 -5.38
C ILE A 439 14.97 -2.76 -5.17
N LEU A 440 15.97 -2.71 -6.06
CA LEU A 440 17.01 -1.69 -5.97
C LEU A 440 16.39 -0.30 -6.13
N ALA A 441 15.49 -0.12 -7.08
CA ALA A 441 14.79 1.15 -7.29
C ALA A 441 14.00 1.57 -6.04
N ALA A 442 13.23 0.67 -5.43
CA ALA A 442 12.50 0.99 -4.21
C ALA A 442 13.40 1.22 -3.01
N ALA A 443 14.50 0.47 -2.87
CA ALA A 443 15.51 0.74 -1.85
C ALA A 443 16.10 2.14 -2.03
N LEU A 444 16.39 2.56 -3.27
CA LEU A 444 16.86 3.91 -3.58
C LEU A 444 15.81 4.99 -3.27
N GLN A 445 14.53 4.76 -3.58
CA GLN A 445 13.45 5.68 -3.19
C GLN A 445 13.31 5.79 -1.66
N LEU A 446 13.41 4.66 -0.96
CA LEU A 446 13.47 4.61 0.50
C LEU A 446 14.68 5.39 1.03
N PHE A 447 15.86 5.23 0.42
CA PHE A 447 17.04 6.00 0.80
C PHE A 447 16.86 7.50 0.57
N GLN A 448 16.30 7.90 -0.57
CA GLN A 448 16.04 9.32 -0.85
C GLN A 448 15.19 9.94 0.25
N ARG A 449 14.07 9.29 0.60
CA ARG A 449 13.17 9.75 1.67
C ARG A 449 13.85 9.77 3.05
N LEU A 450 14.72 8.80 3.34
CA LEU A 450 15.49 8.78 4.59
C LEU A 450 16.52 9.91 4.63
N VAL A 451 17.22 10.17 3.54
CA VAL A 451 18.23 11.23 3.42
C VAL A 451 17.60 12.61 3.59
N GLU A 452 16.41 12.84 3.07
CA GLU A 452 15.67 14.09 3.30
C GLU A 452 15.37 14.35 4.78
N THR A 453 15.21 13.29 5.58
CA THR A 453 14.93 13.41 7.02
C THR A 453 16.18 13.40 7.90
N GLU A 454 17.16 12.55 7.61
CA GLU A 454 18.26 12.20 8.50
C GLU A 454 19.56 11.92 7.70
N PRO A 455 20.09 12.89 6.93
CA PRO A 455 21.21 12.66 6.01
C PRO A 455 22.48 12.19 6.74
N ARG A 456 22.74 12.72 7.94
CA ARG A 456 23.91 12.36 8.75
C ARG A 456 23.88 10.90 9.23
N ALA A 457 22.70 10.37 9.53
CA ALA A 457 22.57 8.96 9.93
C ALA A 457 22.98 8.03 8.78
N MET A 458 22.68 8.42 7.54
CA MET A 458 23.03 7.67 6.33
C MET A 458 24.53 7.75 6.02
N VAL A 459 25.13 8.94 6.13
CA VAL A 459 26.59 9.14 5.93
C VAL A 459 27.42 8.35 6.94
N ALA A 460 26.93 8.22 8.18
CA ALA A 460 27.60 7.47 9.23
C ALA A 460 27.59 5.94 9.00
N LEU A 461 26.90 5.43 7.98
CA LEU A 461 26.87 4.00 7.68
C LEU A 461 28.13 3.56 6.94
N PRO A 462 28.86 2.55 7.47
CA PRO A 462 30.03 2.02 6.79
C PRO A 462 29.67 1.50 5.40
N ARG A 463 30.46 1.87 4.39
CA ARG A 463 30.35 1.36 3.01
C ARG A 463 29.06 1.76 2.27
N PHE A 464 28.26 2.66 2.83
CA PHE A 464 27.01 3.10 2.20
C PHE A 464 27.28 3.96 0.96
N LEU A 465 28.11 4.99 1.11
CA LEU A 465 28.52 5.84 0.00
C LEU A 465 29.32 5.05 -1.06
N GLU A 466 30.20 4.14 -0.64
CA GLU A 466 30.92 3.24 -1.54
C GLU A 466 29.97 2.32 -2.32
N GLY A 467 28.90 1.85 -1.66
CA GLY A 467 27.83 1.08 -2.27
C GLY A 467 27.09 1.89 -3.34
N LEU A 468 26.71 3.14 -3.05
CA LEU A 468 26.08 4.04 -4.02
C LEU A 468 26.99 4.33 -5.22
N VAL A 469 28.28 4.62 -4.99
CA VAL A 469 29.25 4.83 -6.08
C VAL A 469 29.42 3.56 -6.93
N GLY A 470 29.45 2.39 -6.29
CA GLY A 470 29.46 1.10 -6.97
C GLY A 470 28.21 0.88 -7.83
N GLN A 471 27.04 1.29 -7.33
CA GLN A 471 25.78 1.22 -8.07
C GLN A 471 25.78 2.17 -9.27
N VAL A 472 26.17 3.44 -9.12
CA VAL A 472 26.34 4.38 -10.25
C VAL A 472 27.24 3.77 -11.32
N ARG A 473 28.40 3.23 -10.92
CA ARG A 473 29.34 2.56 -11.85
C ARG A 473 28.68 1.40 -12.62
N SER A 474 27.87 0.59 -11.93
CA SER A 474 27.17 -0.55 -12.53
C SER A 474 25.94 -0.15 -13.37
N ALA A 475 25.35 0.99 -13.08
CA ALA A 475 24.15 1.50 -13.73
C ALA A 475 24.49 2.33 -14.96
N LEU A 476 25.67 2.96 -14.99
CA LEU A 476 26.23 3.65 -16.15
C LEU A 476 26.30 2.76 -17.39
N SER A 477 26.65 1.48 -17.24
CA SER A 477 26.65 0.53 -18.37
C SER A 477 25.25 0.15 -18.86
N ARG A 478 24.20 0.51 -18.11
CA ARG A 478 22.79 0.18 -18.38
C ARG A 478 21.92 1.41 -18.69
N GLY A 479 22.44 2.63 -18.52
CA GLY A 479 21.67 3.87 -18.70
C GLY A 479 20.60 4.10 -17.63
N ALA A 480 20.86 3.74 -16.37
CA ALA A 480 19.87 3.84 -15.29
C ALA A 480 20.51 4.32 -13.96
N ALA A 481 21.41 5.30 -14.00
CA ALA A 481 22.10 5.77 -12.78
C ALA A 481 21.31 6.83 -12.01
N GLY A 482 20.26 7.38 -12.61
CA GLY A 482 19.51 8.54 -12.13
C GLY A 482 18.99 8.44 -10.70
N GLU A 483 18.35 7.34 -10.31
CA GLU A 483 17.83 7.16 -8.96
C GLU A 483 18.96 7.14 -7.92
N THR A 484 20.08 6.49 -8.25
CA THR A 484 21.25 6.43 -7.36
C THR A 484 21.90 7.80 -7.22
N LEU A 485 22.00 8.55 -8.32
CA LEU A 485 22.54 9.90 -8.33
C LEU A 485 21.62 10.89 -7.60
N SER A 486 20.30 10.70 -7.65
CA SER A 486 19.33 11.49 -6.86
C SER A 486 19.58 11.33 -5.36
N VAL A 487 19.78 10.09 -4.89
CA VAL A 487 20.14 9.81 -3.48
C VAL A 487 21.48 10.47 -3.12
N LEU A 488 22.49 10.37 -3.98
CA LEU A 488 23.78 11.04 -3.77
C LEU A 488 23.63 12.56 -3.73
N ALA A 489 22.85 13.17 -4.63
CA ALA A 489 22.62 14.60 -4.71
C ALA A 489 21.97 15.14 -3.42
N ALA A 490 21.03 14.39 -2.85
CA ALA A 490 20.41 14.72 -1.57
C ALA A 490 21.41 14.60 -0.40
N LEU A 491 22.28 13.60 -0.40
CA LEU A 491 23.28 13.40 0.66
C LEU A 491 24.32 14.51 0.69
N VAL A 492 24.84 14.91 -0.48
CA VAL A 492 25.91 15.91 -0.58
C VAL A 492 25.45 17.35 -0.32
N ALA A 493 24.19 17.56 0.08
CA ALA A 493 23.78 18.81 0.70
C ALA A 493 24.45 19.03 2.08
N ASP A 494 24.97 17.97 2.72
CA ASP A 494 25.76 18.02 3.95
C ASP A 494 27.27 17.96 3.67
N ALA A 495 28.05 18.82 4.32
CA ALA A 495 29.49 18.94 4.08
C ALA A 495 30.29 17.70 4.52
N GLU A 496 29.85 16.98 5.57
CA GLU A 496 30.49 15.72 5.97
C GLU A 496 30.28 14.65 4.92
N ALA A 497 29.08 14.60 4.31
CA ALA A 497 28.78 13.73 3.18
C ALA A 497 29.68 14.01 1.97
N CYS A 498 29.86 15.30 1.62
CA CYS A 498 30.78 15.72 0.55
C CYS A 498 32.21 15.22 0.82
N LYS A 499 32.73 15.46 2.02
CA LYS A 499 34.09 15.06 2.40
C LYS A 499 34.25 13.54 2.38
N ALA A 500 33.26 12.80 2.89
CA ALA A 500 33.28 11.35 2.87
C ALA A 500 33.22 10.80 1.44
N LEU A 501 32.39 11.38 0.57
CA LEU A 501 32.30 10.96 -0.83
C LEU A 501 33.58 11.26 -1.63
N GLY A 502 34.21 12.42 -1.40
CA GLY A 502 35.49 12.79 -2.00
C GLY A 502 36.64 11.87 -1.59
N GLY A 503 36.60 11.35 -0.37
CA GLY A 503 37.59 10.39 0.15
C GLY A 503 37.43 8.94 -0.36
N ILE A 504 36.40 8.63 -1.15
CA ILE A 504 36.20 7.28 -1.71
C ILE A 504 36.98 7.14 -3.01
N ASP A 505 37.91 6.18 -3.02
CA ASP A 505 38.73 5.90 -4.19
C ASP A 505 37.90 5.65 -5.46
N GLY A 506 38.10 6.50 -6.45
CA GLY A 506 37.45 6.40 -7.75
C GLY A 506 36.00 6.89 -7.78
N SER A 507 35.49 7.56 -6.74
CA SER A 507 34.15 8.19 -6.77
C SER A 507 34.09 9.35 -7.78
N LEU A 508 35.06 10.28 -7.72
CA LEU A 508 35.09 11.45 -8.58
C LEU A 508 35.20 11.09 -10.07
N PRO A 509 36.10 10.18 -10.51
CA PRO A 509 36.13 9.70 -11.90
C PRO A 509 34.81 9.09 -12.37
N VAL A 510 34.10 8.35 -11.50
CA VAL A 510 32.79 7.77 -11.83
C VAL A 510 31.75 8.87 -12.04
N LEU A 511 31.71 9.90 -11.19
CA LEU A 511 30.78 11.01 -11.36
C LEU A 511 31.08 11.84 -12.62
N VAL A 512 32.36 12.05 -12.93
CA VAL A 512 32.79 12.76 -14.15
C VAL A 512 32.41 11.99 -15.41
N SER A 513 32.49 10.65 -15.41
CA SER A 513 32.09 9.86 -16.58
C SER A 513 30.59 9.94 -16.86
N VAL A 514 29.74 10.12 -15.85
CA VAL A 514 28.28 10.34 -16.02
C VAL A 514 27.99 11.60 -16.83
N LEU A 515 28.84 12.63 -16.80
CA LEU A 515 28.62 13.85 -17.60
C LEU A 515 28.55 13.55 -19.10
N SER A 516 29.13 12.43 -19.53
CA SER A 516 29.14 11.97 -20.93
C SER A 516 28.15 10.83 -21.22
N SER A 517 27.21 10.50 -20.31
CA SER A 517 26.30 9.35 -20.46
C SER A 517 25.25 9.49 -21.57
N GLY A 518 24.97 10.72 -22.01
CA GLY A 518 23.88 11.03 -22.95
C GLY A 518 22.48 11.12 -22.31
N GLU A 519 22.31 10.54 -21.12
CA GLU A 519 21.05 10.58 -20.36
C GLU A 519 20.93 11.90 -19.59
N SER A 520 19.99 12.77 -19.99
CA SER A 520 19.87 14.15 -19.46
C SER A 520 19.66 14.18 -17.93
N TRP A 521 18.87 13.24 -17.40
CA TRP A 521 18.60 13.15 -15.97
C TRP A 521 19.84 12.74 -15.17
N ASP A 522 20.56 11.71 -15.62
CA ASP A 522 21.80 11.26 -15.00
C ASP A 522 22.85 12.38 -15.01
N GLN A 523 22.98 13.09 -16.14
CA GLN A 523 23.86 14.25 -16.26
C GLN A 523 23.50 15.36 -15.28
N LEU A 524 22.20 15.69 -15.14
CA LEU A 524 21.73 16.72 -14.22
C LEU A 524 22.03 16.37 -12.76
N MET A 525 21.77 15.12 -12.36
CA MET A 525 22.06 14.68 -10.99
C MET A 525 23.57 14.61 -10.73
N ALA A 526 24.37 14.09 -11.67
CA ALA A 526 25.83 14.06 -11.53
C ALA A 526 26.45 15.46 -11.42
N VAL A 527 26.04 16.42 -12.28
CA VAL A 527 26.54 17.80 -12.19
C VAL A 527 26.10 18.48 -10.89
N THR A 528 24.92 18.13 -10.37
CA THR A 528 24.46 18.61 -9.06
C THR A 528 25.34 18.07 -7.93
N VAL A 529 25.69 16.78 -7.96
CA VAL A 529 26.59 16.18 -6.98
C VAL A 529 27.97 16.83 -7.03
N LEU A 530 28.55 16.98 -8.23
CA LEU A 530 29.85 17.62 -8.43
C LEU A 530 29.84 19.07 -7.95
N LEU A 531 28.77 19.84 -8.19
CA LEU A 531 28.65 21.21 -7.73
C LEU A 531 28.73 21.29 -6.19
N GLN A 532 28.07 20.39 -5.47
CA GLN A 532 28.14 20.37 -4.00
C GLN A 532 29.52 19.94 -3.49
N LEU A 533 30.17 18.98 -4.16
CA LEU A 533 31.55 18.59 -3.83
C LEU A 533 32.54 19.75 -3.99
N VAL A 534 32.37 20.56 -5.03
CA VAL A 534 33.18 21.76 -5.27
C VAL A 534 32.89 22.85 -4.23
N LYS A 535 31.61 23.08 -3.90
CA LYS A 535 31.18 24.14 -2.96
C LYS A 535 31.49 23.85 -1.51
N LEU A 536 31.23 22.62 -1.07
CA LEU A 536 31.23 22.23 0.35
C LEU A 536 32.36 21.26 0.68
N GLY A 537 32.77 20.42 -0.28
CA GLY A 537 33.83 19.42 -0.08
C GLY A 537 35.25 19.96 -0.24
N GLY A 538 35.43 21.06 -0.98
CA GLY A 538 36.76 21.57 -1.31
C GLY A 538 37.47 20.79 -2.41
N GLU A 539 36.76 19.89 -3.11
CA GLU A 539 37.32 18.99 -4.12
C GLU A 539 37.50 19.67 -5.50
N ALA A 540 37.47 21.01 -5.56
CA ALA A 540 37.49 21.77 -6.82
C ALA A 540 38.71 21.45 -7.68
N GLU A 541 39.90 21.45 -7.09
CA GLU A 541 41.15 21.15 -7.79
C GLU A 541 41.21 19.70 -8.27
N ALA A 542 40.84 18.75 -7.41
CA ALA A 542 40.86 17.33 -7.72
C ALA A 542 39.91 17.02 -8.89
N ILE A 543 38.68 17.53 -8.85
CA ILE A 543 37.68 17.32 -9.90
C ILE A 543 38.13 17.98 -11.22
N ALA A 544 38.61 19.22 -11.18
CA ALA A 544 39.04 19.94 -12.39
C ALA A 544 40.18 19.25 -13.16
N ARG A 545 41.03 18.49 -12.46
CA ARG A 545 42.14 17.73 -13.05
C ARG A 545 41.71 16.38 -13.64
N LEU A 546 40.49 15.92 -13.39
CA LEU A 546 40.04 14.63 -13.91
C LEU A 546 39.87 14.66 -15.44
N PRO A 547 40.35 13.64 -16.16
CA PRO A 547 40.15 13.53 -17.59
C PRO A 547 38.67 13.61 -17.98
N GLY A 548 38.37 14.46 -18.97
CA GLY A 548 37.00 14.63 -19.48
C GLY A 548 36.09 15.50 -18.62
N CYS A 549 36.51 15.99 -17.43
CA CYS A 549 35.67 16.83 -16.59
C CYS A 549 35.29 18.15 -17.28
N ILE A 550 36.29 18.93 -17.72
CA ILE A 550 36.05 20.21 -18.40
C ILE A 550 35.25 19.99 -19.68
N THR A 551 35.65 19.03 -20.52
CA THR A 551 34.95 18.71 -21.77
C THR A 551 33.50 18.28 -21.53
N GLY A 552 33.24 17.46 -20.50
CA GLY A 552 31.90 17.05 -20.12
C GLY A 552 31.02 18.21 -19.64
N LEU A 553 31.55 19.06 -18.74
CA LEU A 553 30.86 20.27 -18.28
C LEU A 553 30.55 21.23 -19.42
N VAL A 554 31.50 21.41 -20.34
CA VAL A 554 31.31 22.18 -21.56
C VAL A 554 30.16 21.60 -22.35
N GLY A 555 30.16 20.28 -22.59
CA GLY A 555 29.07 19.56 -23.27
C GLY A 555 27.69 19.87 -22.70
N LEU A 556 27.55 19.96 -21.37
CA LEU A 556 26.28 20.29 -20.69
C LEU A 556 25.82 21.74 -20.89
N LEU A 557 26.69 22.64 -21.36
CA LEU A 557 26.31 24.00 -21.76
C LEU A 557 25.52 24.03 -23.08
N ASP A 558 25.58 22.97 -23.90
CA ASP A 558 24.73 22.84 -25.08
C ASP A 558 23.35 22.33 -24.65
N PHE A 559 22.42 23.26 -24.47
CA PHE A 559 21.02 22.92 -24.35
C PHE A 559 20.21 23.72 -25.38
N PRO A 560 19.30 23.07 -26.12
CA PRO A 560 18.38 23.78 -27.00
C PRO A 560 17.65 24.88 -26.24
N ALA A 561 17.43 26.02 -26.87
CA ALA A 561 16.78 27.18 -26.26
C ALA A 561 15.37 26.89 -25.68
N TYR A 562 14.77 25.76 -26.05
CA TYR A 562 13.43 25.33 -25.65
C TYR A 562 13.42 24.27 -24.54
N CYS A 563 14.57 23.76 -24.10
CA CYS A 563 14.60 22.75 -23.04
C CYS A 563 14.35 23.39 -21.67
N ARG A 564 13.35 22.88 -20.93
CA ARG A 564 13.07 23.27 -19.53
C ARG A 564 14.22 22.97 -18.57
N ASP A 565 15.19 22.14 -18.97
CA ASP A 565 16.33 21.68 -18.16
C ASP A 565 17.48 22.71 -18.08
N GLY A 566 17.19 23.98 -17.83
CA GLY A 566 18.21 25.01 -17.58
C GLY A 566 19.09 24.72 -16.34
N GLY A 567 18.67 23.78 -15.49
CA GLY A 567 19.40 23.37 -14.29
C GLY A 567 20.80 22.83 -14.59
N LYS A 568 20.96 21.97 -15.62
CA LYS A 568 22.25 21.32 -15.89
C LYS A 568 23.32 22.30 -16.36
N ALA A 569 22.95 23.19 -17.29
CA ALA A 569 23.86 24.21 -17.79
C ALA A 569 24.19 25.27 -16.73
N SER A 570 23.20 25.61 -15.89
CA SER A 570 23.40 26.51 -14.76
C SER A 570 24.40 25.93 -13.74
N ALA A 571 24.26 24.65 -13.38
CA ALA A 571 25.18 23.95 -12.50
C ALA A 571 26.57 23.81 -13.14
N ALA A 572 26.65 23.44 -14.43
CA ALA A 572 27.91 23.32 -15.14
C ALA A 572 28.66 24.66 -15.23
N ALA A 573 27.97 25.75 -15.59
CA ALA A 573 28.55 27.10 -15.61
C ALA A 573 29.05 27.53 -14.23
N GLU A 574 28.35 27.15 -13.17
CA GLU A 574 28.77 27.43 -11.79
C GLU A 574 30.00 26.65 -11.38
N ILE A 575 30.10 25.36 -11.72
CA ILE A 575 31.32 24.57 -11.48
C ILE A 575 32.51 25.17 -12.24
N LEU A 576 32.34 25.53 -13.51
CA LEU A 576 33.40 26.16 -14.31
C LEU A 576 33.85 27.49 -13.68
N LEU A 577 32.93 28.28 -13.12
CA LEU A 577 33.27 29.51 -12.41
C LEU A 577 34.07 29.21 -11.14
N TYR A 578 33.66 28.20 -10.37
CA TYR A 578 34.42 27.77 -9.20
C TYR A 578 35.84 27.32 -9.55
N PHE A 579 36.01 26.55 -10.62
CA PHE A 579 37.34 26.14 -11.10
C PHE A 579 38.20 27.34 -11.51
N ALA A 580 37.58 28.37 -12.09
CA ALA A 580 38.28 29.56 -12.56
C ALA A 580 38.54 30.59 -11.45
N GLU A 581 37.89 30.52 -10.29
CA GLU A 581 37.96 31.58 -9.27
C GLU A 581 38.36 31.10 -7.88
N LYS A 582 37.91 29.91 -7.45
CA LYS A 582 37.91 29.52 -6.03
C LYS A 582 38.96 28.47 -5.65
N ILE A 583 39.83 28.05 -6.58
CA ILE A 583 40.94 27.16 -6.28
C ILE A 583 42.01 27.92 -5.49
N THR A 584 42.37 27.41 -4.33
CA THR A 584 43.24 28.08 -3.35
C THR A 584 44.71 28.06 -3.75
N ASP A 585 45.19 26.97 -4.37
CA ASP A 585 46.54 26.89 -4.89
C ASP A 585 46.67 27.69 -6.20
N ALA A 586 47.48 28.75 -6.17
CA ALA A 586 47.62 29.67 -7.30
C ALA A 586 48.21 29.01 -8.55
N ALA A 587 49.12 28.05 -8.37
CA ALA A 587 49.72 27.31 -9.48
C ALA A 587 48.71 26.37 -10.15
N ALA A 588 47.93 25.64 -9.35
CA ALA A 588 46.82 24.81 -9.82
C ALA A 588 45.74 25.65 -10.51
N LEU A 589 45.34 26.77 -9.92
CA LEU A 589 44.36 27.69 -10.50
C LEU A 589 44.81 28.18 -11.88
N SER A 590 46.06 28.64 -11.99
CA SER A 590 46.63 29.07 -13.28
C SER A 590 46.65 27.94 -14.31
N SER A 591 47.12 26.75 -13.92
CA SER A 591 47.15 25.56 -14.78
C SER A 591 45.75 25.14 -15.27
N ILE A 592 44.75 25.18 -14.38
CA ILE A 592 43.36 24.83 -14.70
C ILE A 592 42.75 25.87 -15.63
N ARG A 593 42.98 27.18 -15.39
CA ARG A 593 42.55 28.24 -16.32
C ARG A 593 43.13 28.06 -17.71
N VAL A 594 44.41 27.70 -17.83
CA VAL A 594 45.03 27.42 -19.14
C VAL A 594 44.40 26.18 -19.78
N THR A 595 44.15 25.13 -19.01
CA THR A 595 43.48 23.91 -19.49
C THR A 595 42.07 24.20 -20.00
N MET A 596 41.29 24.99 -19.25
CA MET A 596 39.97 25.45 -19.64
C MET A 596 40.00 26.26 -20.95
N ALA A 597 40.91 27.22 -21.07
CA ALA A 597 41.02 28.03 -22.29
C ALA A 597 41.47 27.22 -23.52
N ARG A 598 42.22 26.12 -23.31
CA ARG A 598 42.63 25.21 -24.39
C ARG A 598 41.51 24.28 -24.86
N GLU A 599 40.41 24.13 -24.11
CA GLU A 599 39.23 23.39 -24.55
C GLU A 599 38.48 24.24 -25.61
N PRO A 600 38.59 23.92 -26.91
CA PRO A 600 38.18 24.85 -27.97
C PRO A 600 36.67 25.13 -27.96
N ALA A 601 35.89 24.12 -27.53
CA ALA A 601 34.45 24.24 -27.39
C ALA A 601 34.06 25.18 -26.24
N LEU A 602 34.85 25.28 -25.16
CA LEU A 602 34.53 26.14 -24.03
C LEU A 602 34.57 27.61 -24.45
N VAL A 603 35.72 28.09 -24.94
CA VAL A 603 35.89 29.52 -25.26
C VAL A 603 34.89 29.97 -26.32
N SER A 604 34.64 29.14 -27.33
CA SER A 604 33.62 29.40 -28.35
C SER A 604 32.22 29.55 -27.75
N ARG A 605 31.84 28.70 -26.78
CA ARG A 605 30.55 28.78 -26.07
C ARG A 605 30.47 29.97 -25.12
N LEU A 606 31.54 30.28 -24.39
CA LEU A 606 31.62 31.46 -23.53
C LEU A 606 31.41 32.74 -24.35
N VAL A 607 32.00 32.81 -25.55
CA VAL A 607 31.82 33.91 -26.49
C VAL A 607 30.41 33.93 -27.10
N ALA A 608 29.82 32.77 -27.39
CA ALA A 608 28.42 32.70 -27.85
C ALA A 608 27.43 33.17 -26.76
N ALA A 609 27.72 32.88 -25.48
CA ALA A 609 26.88 33.30 -24.36
C ALA A 609 26.77 34.83 -24.23
N LEU A 610 27.75 35.59 -24.75
CA LEU A 610 27.73 37.06 -24.79
C LEU A 610 26.51 37.62 -25.53
N ASP A 611 26.02 36.93 -26.57
CA ASP A 611 24.86 37.39 -27.35
C ASP A 611 23.54 37.28 -26.58
N GLY A 612 23.48 36.46 -25.52
CA GLY A 612 22.28 36.25 -24.73
C GLY A 612 22.23 37.07 -23.44
N VAL A 613 23.17 38.01 -23.23
CA VAL A 613 23.23 38.88 -22.06
C VAL A 613 22.60 40.23 -22.42
N GLY A 614 21.27 40.28 -22.45
CA GLY A 614 20.52 41.53 -22.59
C GLY A 614 20.27 42.21 -21.23
N PRO A 615 19.80 43.48 -21.21
CA PRO A 615 19.26 44.08 -20.00
C PRO A 615 18.16 43.18 -19.43
N LEU A 616 18.25 42.87 -18.13
CA LEU A 616 17.24 42.08 -17.45
C LEU A 616 15.93 42.87 -17.44
N ASP A 617 14.99 42.51 -18.32
CA ASP A 617 13.60 42.90 -18.16
C ASP A 617 13.00 42.01 -17.06
N GLU A 618 12.65 42.62 -15.92
CA GLU A 618 12.09 41.91 -14.76
C GLU A 618 10.75 41.23 -15.07
N ASN A 619 10.11 41.56 -16.19
CA ASN A 619 8.85 40.96 -16.63
C ASN A 619 9.02 39.72 -17.52
N LEU A 620 10.26 39.28 -17.76
CA LEU A 620 10.54 38.12 -18.60
C LEU A 620 10.06 36.81 -17.94
N PRO A 621 9.55 35.85 -18.74
CA PRO A 621 9.20 34.51 -18.25
C PRO A 621 10.35 33.84 -17.48
N THR A 622 10.03 32.93 -16.55
CA THR A 622 11.01 32.22 -15.71
C THR A 622 12.11 31.51 -16.51
N VAL A 623 11.81 31.05 -17.72
CA VAL A 623 12.76 30.40 -18.64
C VAL A 623 13.86 31.36 -19.09
N THR A 624 13.51 32.60 -19.39
CA THR A 624 14.45 33.65 -19.81
C THR A 624 15.36 34.13 -18.67
N LEU A 625 14.87 34.14 -17.43
CA LEU A 625 15.67 34.47 -16.25
C LEU A 625 16.80 33.47 -16.00
N ASN A 626 16.52 32.17 -16.18
CA ASN A 626 17.54 31.13 -16.04
C ASN A 626 18.68 31.32 -17.06
N ARG A 627 18.34 31.61 -18.32
CA ARG A 627 19.34 31.82 -19.38
C ARG A 627 20.24 33.02 -19.10
N ALA A 628 19.69 34.14 -18.64
CA ALA A 628 20.47 35.31 -18.28
C ALA A 628 21.43 35.04 -17.11
N SER A 629 20.99 34.26 -16.10
CA SER A 629 21.82 33.82 -14.99
C SER A 629 23.00 32.95 -15.45
N VAL A 630 22.74 31.96 -16.31
CA VAL A 630 23.79 31.12 -16.90
C VAL A 630 24.77 31.96 -17.70
N ASN A 631 24.28 32.82 -18.60
CA ASN A 631 25.16 33.65 -19.43
C ASN A 631 26.03 34.58 -18.57
N ARG A 632 25.48 35.18 -17.50
CA ARG A 632 26.27 35.99 -16.57
C ARG A 632 27.42 35.19 -15.94
N ARG A 633 27.16 33.96 -15.49
CA ARG A 633 28.20 33.07 -14.95
C ARG A 633 29.25 32.75 -16.00
N LEU A 634 28.85 32.48 -17.24
CA LEU A 634 29.78 32.22 -18.35
C LEU A 634 30.65 33.44 -18.67
N VAL A 635 30.11 34.66 -18.63
CA VAL A 635 30.93 35.88 -18.76
C VAL A 635 31.93 36.00 -17.61
N SER A 636 31.53 35.69 -16.37
CA SER A 636 32.45 35.65 -15.24
C SER A 636 33.55 34.60 -15.41
N VAL A 637 33.23 33.41 -15.93
CA VAL A 637 34.25 32.40 -16.31
C VAL A 637 35.24 33.00 -17.30
N LEU A 638 34.75 33.60 -18.39
CA LEU A 638 35.59 34.20 -19.44
C LEU A 638 36.51 35.29 -18.88
N THR A 639 36.00 36.08 -17.94
CA THR A 639 36.74 37.10 -17.19
C THR A 639 37.87 36.50 -16.38
N CYS A 640 37.59 35.47 -15.58
CA CYS A 640 38.61 34.77 -14.80
C CYS A 640 39.66 34.09 -15.68
N LEU A 641 39.26 33.55 -16.85
CA LEU A 641 40.20 32.97 -17.81
C LEU A 641 41.15 34.02 -18.39
N ALA A 642 40.68 35.25 -18.65
CA ALA A 642 41.48 36.35 -19.19
C ALA A 642 42.53 36.90 -18.21
N GLU A 643 42.45 36.56 -16.92
CA GLU A 643 43.49 36.92 -15.94
C GLU A 643 44.82 36.23 -16.26
N ALA A 644 44.80 35.02 -16.84
CA ALA A 644 46.00 34.35 -17.31
C ALA A 644 46.44 34.95 -18.67
N PRO A 645 47.66 35.49 -18.80
CA PRO A 645 48.10 36.18 -20.00
C PRO A 645 48.06 35.30 -21.25
N GLU A 646 48.36 34.01 -21.12
CA GLU A 646 48.36 33.04 -22.22
C GLU A 646 46.96 32.84 -22.82
N ASN A 647 45.92 33.02 -22.02
CA ASN A 647 44.53 32.81 -22.43
C ASN A 647 43.97 33.99 -23.21
N ARG A 648 44.49 35.21 -23.03
CA ARG A 648 43.95 36.44 -23.64
C ARG A 648 43.93 36.34 -25.16
N LYS A 649 45.04 35.86 -25.75
CA LYS A 649 45.15 35.62 -27.19
C LYS A 649 44.18 34.55 -27.67
N VAL A 650 44.05 33.44 -26.92
CA VAL A 650 43.14 32.35 -27.26
C VAL A 650 41.68 32.84 -27.26
N ILE A 651 41.30 33.63 -26.26
CA ILE A 651 39.97 34.23 -26.16
C ILE A 651 39.70 35.21 -27.31
N ALA A 652 40.62 36.15 -27.54
CA ALA A 652 40.47 37.15 -28.59
C ALA A 652 40.49 36.57 -30.02
N ALA A 653 41.17 35.44 -30.21
CA ALA A 653 41.22 34.74 -31.49
C ALA A 653 39.90 34.04 -31.87
N VAL A 654 38.96 33.87 -30.93
CA VAL A 654 37.65 33.30 -31.26
C VAL A 654 36.88 34.28 -32.16
N PRO A 655 36.41 33.84 -33.34
CA PRO A 655 35.72 34.71 -34.29
C PRO A 655 34.53 35.44 -33.67
N GLY A 656 34.49 36.76 -33.83
CA GLY A 656 33.42 37.62 -33.31
C GLY A 656 33.50 37.92 -31.82
N CYS A 657 34.52 37.43 -31.09
CA CYS A 657 34.64 37.63 -29.64
C CYS A 657 34.66 39.12 -29.27
N LEU A 658 35.59 39.87 -29.87
CA LEU A 658 35.80 41.27 -29.54
C LEU A 658 34.58 42.15 -29.93
N GLU A 659 33.92 41.84 -31.04
CA GLU A 659 32.70 42.52 -31.48
C GLU A 659 31.53 42.26 -30.54
N LYS A 660 31.37 41.02 -30.06
CA LYS A 660 30.33 40.66 -29.08
C LYS A 660 30.62 41.28 -27.72
N LEU A 661 31.88 41.32 -27.29
CA LEU A 661 32.27 42.01 -26.05
C LEU A 661 31.95 43.50 -26.11
N MET A 662 32.11 44.13 -27.27
CA MET A 662 31.70 45.53 -27.44
C MET A 662 30.20 45.74 -27.30
N ARG A 663 29.38 44.84 -27.84
CA ARG A 663 27.93 44.88 -27.59
C ARG A 663 27.60 44.65 -26.12
N LEU A 664 28.33 43.75 -25.46
CA LEU A 664 28.17 43.52 -24.02
C LEU A 664 28.57 44.76 -23.21
N VAL A 665 29.62 45.49 -23.59
CA VAL A 665 30.01 46.76 -22.97
C VAL A 665 28.90 47.80 -23.13
N GLU A 666 28.26 47.87 -24.31
CA GLU A 666 27.13 48.76 -24.57
C GLU A 666 25.89 48.41 -23.71
N GLY A 667 25.64 47.13 -23.40
CA GLY A 667 24.45 46.68 -22.64
C GLY A 667 24.64 46.43 -21.14
N MET A 668 25.79 45.89 -20.72
CA MET A 668 26.16 45.53 -19.34
C MET A 668 27.54 46.11 -18.99
N GLN A 669 27.58 47.44 -18.92
CA GLN A 669 28.80 48.27 -18.84
C GLN A 669 29.87 47.72 -17.90
N ARG A 670 29.58 47.32 -16.66
CA ARG A 670 30.63 46.91 -15.70
C ARG A 670 31.32 45.59 -16.06
N MET A 671 30.56 44.55 -16.40
CA MET A 671 31.14 43.22 -16.64
C MET A 671 31.88 43.19 -17.99
N GLY A 672 31.26 43.79 -19.02
CA GLY A 672 31.88 43.92 -20.35
C GLY A 672 33.17 44.74 -20.32
N THR A 673 33.17 45.90 -19.63
CA THR A 673 34.38 46.74 -19.55
C THR A 673 35.49 46.05 -18.78
N PHE A 674 35.17 45.36 -17.67
CA PHE A 674 36.18 44.64 -16.90
C PHE A 674 36.84 43.53 -17.71
N LEU A 675 36.07 42.66 -18.37
CA LEU A 675 36.62 41.62 -19.25
C LEU A 675 37.44 42.21 -20.40
N LEU A 676 36.92 43.25 -21.06
CA LEU A 676 37.65 43.91 -22.15
C LEU A 676 38.98 44.49 -21.66
N SER A 677 38.99 45.14 -20.49
CA SER A 677 40.22 45.69 -19.92
C SER A 677 41.29 44.62 -19.68
N ARG A 678 40.90 43.43 -19.19
CA ARG A 678 41.81 42.28 -19.02
C ARG A 678 42.38 41.77 -20.33
N LEU A 679 41.55 41.71 -21.38
CA LEU A 679 42.02 41.28 -22.70
C LEU A 679 42.97 42.31 -23.33
N MET A 680 42.72 43.60 -23.13
CA MET A 680 43.57 44.70 -23.66
C MET A 680 44.92 44.84 -22.95
N GLU A 681 45.16 44.10 -21.87
CA GLU A 681 46.51 43.99 -21.30
C GLU A 681 47.47 43.21 -22.25
N ASP A 682 46.96 42.48 -23.25
CA ASP A 682 47.77 41.86 -24.31
C ASP A 682 47.90 42.78 -25.55
N PRO A 683 49.12 43.18 -25.96
CA PRO A 683 49.32 44.10 -27.09
C PRO A 683 48.81 43.59 -28.44
N GLU A 684 48.78 42.28 -28.69
CA GLU A 684 48.26 41.73 -29.95
C GLU A 684 46.73 41.81 -30.00
N VAL A 685 46.08 41.63 -28.85
CA VAL A 685 44.64 41.83 -28.72
C VAL A 685 44.29 43.30 -28.96
N VAL A 686 45.06 44.25 -28.41
CA VAL A 686 44.89 45.70 -28.67
C VAL A 686 45.00 46.01 -30.16
N ARG A 687 46.04 45.51 -30.84
CA ARG A 687 46.21 45.70 -32.29
C ARG A 687 44.99 45.20 -33.06
N THR A 688 44.52 44.00 -32.74
CA THR A 688 43.34 43.39 -33.37
C THR A 688 42.09 44.23 -33.13
N PHE A 689 41.90 44.68 -31.89
CA PHE A 689 40.73 45.46 -31.46
C PHE A 689 40.63 46.84 -32.14
N VAL A 690 41.74 47.57 -32.26
CA VAL A 690 41.77 48.89 -32.93
C VAL A 690 41.42 48.80 -34.42
N HIS A 691 41.61 47.63 -35.04
CA HIS A 691 41.25 47.38 -36.42
C HIS A 691 39.81 46.88 -36.63
N LEU A 692 39.01 46.71 -35.57
CA LEU A 692 37.61 46.31 -35.71
C LEU A 692 36.77 47.41 -36.37
N PRO A 693 35.93 47.09 -37.38
CA PRO A 693 35.09 48.07 -38.05
C PRO A 693 34.15 48.82 -37.09
N GLY A 694 34.20 50.16 -37.11
CA GLY A 694 33.32 51.02 -36.31
C GLY A 694 33.64 51.06 -34.81
N ILE A 695 34.78 50.50 -34.37
CA ILE A 695 35.12 50.41 -32.95
C ILE A 695 35.30 51.77 -32.27
N LYS A 696 35.88 52.74 -32.99
CA LYS A 696 36.12 54.10 -32.48
C LYS A 696 34.83 54.80 -32.11
N ASP A 697 33.82 54.71 -32.98
CA ASP A 697 32.52 55.35 -32.78
C ASP A 697 31.76 54.69 -31.62
N ARG A 698 31.78 53.35 -31.55
CA ARG A 698 31.17 52.59 -30.45
C ARG A 698 31.83 52.87 -29.11
N TRP A 699 33.16 52.91 -29.08
CA TRP A 699 33.91 53.21 -27.85
C TRP A 699 33.67 54.64 -27.38
N ALA A 700 33.65 55.62 -28.30
CA ALA A 700 33.30 57.00 -27.97
C ALA A 700 31.89 57.11 -27.37
N LYS A 701 30.91 56.37 -27.93
CA LYS A 701 29.56 56.29 -27.40
C LYS A 701 29.53 55.73 -25.97
N VAL A 702 30.19 54.59 -25.73
CA VAL A 702 30.28 53.97 -24.40
C VAL A 702 30.93 54.93 -23.39
N LEU A 703 32.02 55.61 -23.75
CA LEU A 703 32.68 56.57 -22.87
C LEU A 703 31.77 57.75 -22.51
N ASN A 704 31.01 58.27 -23.48
CA ASN A 704 30.02 59.32 -23.24
C ASN A 704 28.89 58.85 -22.31
N GLU A 705 28.45 57.59 -22.44
CA GLU A 705 27.43 57.01 -21.56
C GLU A 705 27.94 56.78 -20.13
N ILE A 706 29.18 56.27 -19.97
CA ILE A 706 29.80 56.07 -18.66
C ILE A 706 30.00 57.43 -17.95
N THR A 707 30.55 58.43 -18.64
CA THR A 707 30.76 59.76 -18.07
C THR A 707 29.44 60.45 -17.70
N ALA A 708 28.38 60.27 -18.50
CA ALA A 708 27.04 60.74 -18.17
C ALA A 708 26.45 60.03 -16.93
N SER A 709 26.63 58.71 -16.81
CA SER A 709 26.17 57.94 -15.64
C SER A 709 26.92 58.31 -14.36
N GLU A 710 28.23 58.52 -14.41
CA GLU A 710 29.04 58.94 -13.27
C GLU A 710 28.64 60.34 -12.79
N ALA A 711 28.36 61.26 -13.71
CA ALA A 711 27.85 62.59 -13.37
C ALA A 711 26.48 62.53 -12.66
N GLN A 712 25.60 61.60 -13.06
CA GLN A 712 24.28 61.43 -12.48
C GLN A 712 24.32 60.81 -11.07
N VAL A 713 25.19 59.82 -10.84
CA VAL A 713 25.44 59.23 -9.50
C VAL A 713 26.12 60.26 -8.57
N GLY A 714 27.07 61.03 -9.10
CA GLY A 714 27.70 62.14 -8.38
C GLY A 714 26.72 63.22 -7.95
N ALA A 715 25.72 63.56 -8.77
CA ALA A 715 24.69 64.55 -8.42
C ALA A 715 23.68 64.03 -7.38
N SER A 716 23.32 62.74 -7.43
CA SER A 716 22.35 62.12 -6.50
C SER A 716 22.91 61.83 -5.11
N SER A 717 24.22 61.61 -4.97
CA SER A 717 24.87 61.36 -3.67
C SER A 717 25.14 62.64 -2.86
N PHE A 718 24.91 63.82 -3.44
CA PHE A 718 25.03 65.13 -2.78
C PHE A 718 23.70 65.76 -2.33
N GLY A 719 22.55 65.11 -2.57
CA GLY A 719 21.24 65.54 -2.03
C GLY A 719 20.84 64.67 -0.83
N THR A 720 20.59 65.30 0.33
CA THR A 720 20.18 64.72 1.63
C THR A 720 21.28 64.21 2.57
N ARG A 721 22.29 65.04 2.83
CA ARG A 721 22.71 65.27 4.23
C ARG A 721 22.43 66.74 4.54
N ASP A 722 21.26 66.99 5.11
CA ASP A 722 20.95 68.27 5.78
C ASP A 722 21.74 68.34 7.11
N PRO A 723 22.01 69.57 7.59
CA PRO A 723 23.27 69.99 8.22
C PRO A 723 23.60 69.42 9.60
#